data_AF-A0AAU6VF00-F1
#
_entry.id   AF-A0AAU6VF00-F1
#
_cell.length_a   1.000
_cell.length_b   1.000
_cell.length_c   1.000
_cell.angle_alpha   90.00
_cell.angle_beta   90.00
_cell.angle_gamma   90.00
#
_symmetry.space_group_name_H-M   'P 1'
#
loop_
_entity.id
_entity.type
_entity.pdbx_description
1 polymer ?
#
loop_
_entity_poly.entity_id
_entity_poly.type
_entity_poly.pdbx_seq_one_letter_code
_entity_poly.pdbx_strand_id
1 'polypeptide(L)'
;MSEMIEAVPTQNFQQPLNNAEQEMVEVLVTKYKNDVVVTQQLAMDASRLFSCSEERLKQQVESGFFKRFFGALNGQNSENQLQNQVDVLQMQKFAWHYLQQLQQQNLINAQGIAVIRNNLGTMNEYIIETRDFLIKAVDKINRRLIRVENNSSFHQWSLSIEANKRRFKSMPKVLLVLNLTYDFMRSHPGIMLTSEDINHLIVILEKLEVDCDQDVKLLDFILDLIDKIEVSSSIDRYRSLIELSYNEHLVDSYFIQKNISGLAFNSLYYLSDEYDRIIDLLSDIEVCDTDKKRERIVSRFFGREFSGLETQYRMRDLIEEIIGGSLLTLDFYKNERGLNLLADDAIKESDDESVTLICSLPVINTHTFFDTSNNTQAGYNYLLLFALCVDSSETLSKESKAFIKLLGDKAGLSPSLEQIMTLISNPLKMQEYLPTLRALLDNDDIIYTWLLDVFYFLTLCQKPLDTPYIARILQELKPAKLKEQFPHILVILTEQDEEKVLLAAEKIQQQSHGWKNIVRYRELRFEQSFFELKNRLDNVRFDSDEIEDQLSDLEIKAMDYDSYNPNDWDFSLIDKAFGKISSSYSTIGRTSCLSSLNSIKNKYSEFISNHRSIFYQGNNELKRWGFSSIDFKHEIGYRDFELDNSSTNEEWYEQFCHFERQLTNTLHSFHDACRDLASQLSLFIDGNFNENESILELKKRKYEEQLEQEQQEKLTKQAVVIEKDDCEHLLSIEWSQIEQPPCDPEDIKDIKTDGTIWLIVDYDSRVYRSLDCENWDRVCLSDNEENTPYIRKLVFVADIWIAFSGYSEGFYYSQDAKCWKQSNYPEGFGYELNATEDICCFNGLWLWRFTERSEFTYVKKGLIFDSNETCGYARVKVFCTSELDKQWKPWKDTPNFAEGIEVTSIQRLPSGNALLAFCTYSWLYKNLKKKNNATSFVSYFIEGKGWRTCTWESEDDNYSTPIITNIGHNLLCLYSDKMMESDQNGYEWRLKSEGFYVNALASLDHMSLFWNYKSFYVSPTGKEFHELVFEDGSWNHIAANKQGLISVYSPNSHETFLRRGCYIYKPKI
;
A
#
# COMPACT_ATOMS: atom_id res chain seq x y z
N MET A 1 17.52 16.55 23.75
CA MET A 1 18.27 17.11 22.62
C MET A 1 17.29 17.93 21.81
N SER A 2 17.41 19.26 21.89
CA SER A 2 16.80 20.18 20.93
C SER A 2 17.65 20.15 19.68
N GLU A 3 17.08 19.83 18.52
CA GLU A 3 17.36 20.39 17.19
C GLU A 3 16.51 19.66 16.14
N MET A 4 16.16 20.39 15.08
CA MET A 4 15.27 20.02 13.95
C MET A 4 13.76 20.23 14.16
N ILE A 5 13.38 21.49 14.37
CA ILE A 5 12.29 22.09 13.57
C ILE A 5 12.95 23.21 12.77
N GLU A 6 13.56 22.86 11.63
CA GLU A 6 14.01 23.84 10.65
C GLU A 6 12.91 24.07 9.60
N ALA A 7 12.36 25.29 9.66
CA ALA A 7 11.97 26.15 8.55
C ALA A 7 11.37 25.52 7.28
N VAL A 8 10.04 25.45 7.24
CA VAL A 8 9.27 25.76 6.02
C VAL A 8 8.17 26.73 6.44
N PRO A 9 8.28 28.04 6.14
CA PRO A 9 7.73 28.52 4.88
C PRO A 9 8.45 29.77 4.33
N THR A 10 9.41 29.56 3.43
CA THR A 10 9.95 30.64 2.59
C THR A 10 9.82 30.34 1.09
N GLN A 11 9.59 29.08 0.71
CA GLN A 11 9.59 28.63 -0.69
C GLN A 11 8.32 28.98 -1.48
N ASN A 12 7.16 29.17 -0.85
CA ASN A 12 5.92 29.54 -1.58
C ASN A 12 5.92 30.98 -2.14
N PHE A 13 6.81 31.85 -1.65
CA PHE A 13 6.90 33.25 -2.11
C PHE A 13 7.80 33.46 -3.33
N GLN A 14 8.63 32.47 -3.67
CA GLN A 14 9.56 32.56 -4.81
C GLN A 14 9.07 31.82 -6.05
N GLN A 15 7.93 31.14 -5.98
CA GLN A 15 7.33 30.53 -7.17
C GLN A 15 6.87 31.62 -8.16
N PRO A 16 7.25 31.51 -9.44
CA PRO A 16 6.78 32.42 -10.48
C PRO A 16 5.25 32.32 -10.59
N LEU A 17 4.61 33.45 -10.90
CA LEU A 17 3.18 33.48 -11.23
C LEU A 17 2.96 32.66 -12.49
N ASN A 18 1.86 31.91 -12.56
CA ASN A 18 1.48 31.24 -13.81
C ASN A 18 1.04 32.29 -14.85
N ASN A 19 0.96 31.91 -16.13
CA ASN A 19 0.71 32.87 -17.22
C ASN A 19 -0.59 33.68 -17.04
N ALA A 20 -1.66 33.09 -16.50
CA ALA A 20 -2.93 33.78 -16.26
C ALA A 20 -2.85 34.75 -15.06
N GLU A 21 -2.12 34.36 -14.01
CA GLU A 21 -1.83 35.20 -12.85
C GLU A 21 -0.93 36.38 -13.21
N GLN A 22 0.06 36.15 -14.07
CA GLN A 22 1.00 37.16 -14.55
C GLN A 22 0.29 38.21 -15.42
N GLU A 23 -0.62 37.78 -16.30
CA GLU A 23 -1.44 38.67 -17.13
C GLU A 23 -2.42 39.52 -16.27
N MET A 24 -3.03 38.95 -15.23
CA MET A 24 -3.87 39.70 -14.30
C MET A 24 -3.08 40.76 -13.51
N VAL A 25 -1.88 40.43 -13.04
CA VAL A 25 -1.00 41.37 -12.33
C VAL A 25 -0.53 42.48 -13.26
N GLU A 26 -0.14 42.16 -14.50
CA GLU A 26 0.26 43.15 -15.51
C GLU A 26 -0.88 44.11 -15.84
N VAL A 27 -2.09 43.61 -16.12
CA VAL A 27 -3.29 44.43 -16.40
C VAL A 27 -3.61 45.37 -15.24
N LEU A 28 -3.46 44.92 -14.00
CA LEU A 28 -3.66 45.77 -12.82
C LEU A 28 -2.60 46.88 -12.74
N VAL A 29 -1.33 46.55 -12.98
CA VAL A 29 -0.21 47.51 -12.95
C VAL A 29 -0.34 48.57 -14.06
N THR A 30 -0.74 48.19 -15.28
CA THR A 30 -0.98 49.17 -16.36
C THR A 30 -2.17 50.08 -16.08
N LYS A 31 -3.22 49.55 -15.43
CA LYS A 31 -4.44 50.30 -15.09
C LYS A 31 -4.18 51.42 -14.06
N TYR A 32 -3.22 51.25 -13.16
CA TYR A 32 -2.94 52.21 -12.08
C TYR A 32 -1.59 52.95 -12.20
N LYS A 33 -0.89 52.81 -13.33
CA LYS A 33 0.46 53.35 -13.59
C LYS A 33 0.61 54.89 -13.49
N ASN A 34 -0.51 55.63 -13.57
CA ASN A 34 -0.50 57.09 -13.64
C ASN A 34 -0.94 57.80 -12.34
N ASP A 35 -1.27 57.08 -11.28
CA ASP A 35 -1.93 57.67 -10.10
C ASP A 35 -1.25 57.25 -8.79
N VAL A 36 -0.07 57.85 -8.53
CA VAL A 36 0.84 57.54 -7.40
C VAL A 36 0.13 57.53 -6.04
N VAL A 37 -0.90 58.38 -5.87
CA VAL A 37 -1.69 58.48 -4.64
C VAL A 37 -2.62 57.27 -4.48
N VAL A 38 -3.25 56.79 -5.57
CA VAL A 38 -4.10 55.60 -5.55
C VAL A 38 -3.27 54.34 -5.33
N THR A 39 -2.05 54.27 -5.85
CA THR A 39 -1.13 53.15 -5.63
C THR A 39 -0.67 53.06 -4.16
N GLN A 40 -0.40 54.20 -3.50
CA GLN A 40 -0.11 54.25 -2.06
C GLN A 40 -1.35 53.96 -1.19
N GLN A 41 -2.53 54.44 -1.60
CA GLN A 41 -3.80 54.16 -0.93
C GLN A 41 -4.14 52.67 -0.99
N LEU A 42 -3.95 52.00 -2.14
CA LEU A 42 -4.16 50.56 -2.31
C LEU A 42 -3.20 49.72 -1.45
N ALA A 43 -1.94 50.14 -1.30
CA ALA A 43 -0.99 49.49 -0.39
C ALA A 43 -1.40 49.66 1.09
N MET A 44 -1.93 50.84 1.47
CA MET A 44 -2.49 51.08 2.80
C MET A 44 -3.81 50.32 3.03
N ASP A 45 -4.68 50.22 2.01
CA ASP A 45 -5.97 49.52 2.09
C ASP A 45 -5.77 47.99 2.12
N ALA A 46 -4.76 47.46 1.43
CA ALA A 46 -4.30 46.08 1.57
C ALA A 46 -3.77 45.82 3.00
N SER A 47 -3.04 46.76 3.59
CA SER A 47 -2.59 46.69 4.99
C SER A 47 -3.75 46.80 6.00
N ARG A 48 -4.80 47.58 5.70
CA ARG A 48 -6.05 47.62 6.49
C ARG A 48 -6.87 46.34 6.37
N LEU A 49 -7.01 45.76 5.18
CA LEU A 49 -7.63 44.45 4.97
C LEU A 49 -6.88 43.36 5.76
N PHE A 50 -5.56 43.46 5.84
CA PHE A 50 -4.70 42.61 6.68
C PHE A 50 -4.95 42.81 8.18
N SER A 51 -5.14 44.06 8.62
CA SER A 51 -5.45 44.40 10.02
C SER A 51 -6.86 43.94 10.43
N CYS A 52 -7.85 44.03 9.54
CA CYS A 52 -9.21 43.52 9.76
C CYS A 52 -9.25 41.98 9.84
N SER A 53 -8.33 41.29 9.18
CA SER A 53 -8.12 39.84 9.30
C SER A 53 -7.58 39.46 10.71
N GLU A 54 -6.63 40.24 11.24
CA GLU A 54 -6.12 40.08 12.62
C GLU A 54 -7.21 40.33 13.68
N GLU A 55 -8.08 41.31 13.45
CA GLU A 55 -9.26 41.59 14.29
C GLU A 55 -10.29 40.45 14.25
N ARG A 56 -10.53 39.82 13.09
CA ARG A 56 -11.40 38.64 12.96
C ARG A 56 -10.82 37.41 13.68
N LEU A 57 -9.50 37.21 13.62
CA LEU A 57 -8.81 36.15 14.38
C LEU A 57 -8.90 36.39 15.90
N LYS A 58 -8.70 37.62 16.37
CA LYS A 58 -8.90 38.00 17.78
C LYS A 58 -10.35 37.82 18.25
N GLN A 59 -11.34 38.20 17.43
CA GLN A 59 -12.76 37.97 17.73
C GLN A 59 -13.12 36.47 17.83
N GLN A 60 -12.41 35.60 17.11
CA GLN A 60 -12.59 34.15 17.18
C GLN A 60 -11.95 33.55 18.45
N VAL A 61 -10.81 34.10 18.89
CA VAL A 61 -10.15 33.76 20.17
C VAL A 61 -10.98 34.23 21.38
N GLU A 62 -11.76 35.30 21.25
CA GLU A 62 -12.67 35.78 22.30
C GLU A 62 -14.08 35.16 22.26
N SER A 63 -14.41 34.41 21.21
CA SER A 63 -15.69 33.67 21.16
C SER A 63 -15.68 32.48 22.14
N GLY A 64 -16.67 32.45 23.03
CA GLY A 64 -16.74 31.50 24.15
C GLY A 64 -16.65 30.02 23.74
N PHE A 65 -16.04 29.22 24.63
CA PHE A 65 -15.71 27.79 24.52
C PHE A 65 -16.76 26.92 23.77
N PHE A 66 -18.05 27.06 24.07
CA PHE A 66 -19.11 26.25 23.45
C PHE A 66 -19.40 26.56 21.97
N LYS A 67 -19.13 27.80 21.53
CA LYS A 67 -19.28 28.18 20.11
C LYS A 67 -18.16 27.61 19.23
N ARG A 68 -16.98 27.39 19.82
CA ARG A 68 -15.84 26.74 19.15
C ARG A 68 -16.00 25.22 19.07
N PHE A 69 -16.61 24.62 20.08
CA PHE A 69 -16.88 23.18 20.15
C PHE A 69 -17.91 22.72 19.10
N PHE A 70 -19.01 23.46 18.92
CA PHE A 70 -20.03 23.13 17.92
C PHE A 70 -19.54 23.29 16.47
N GLY A 71 -18.66 24.25 16.20
CA GLY A 71 -18.07 24.44 14.85
C GLY A 71 -17.02 23.40 14.48
N ALA A 72 -16.42 22.70 15.45
CA ALA A 72 -15.48 21.60 15.23
C ALA A 72 -16.18 20.28 14.92
N LEU A 73 -17.40 20.07 15.44
CA LEU A 73 -18.22 18.88 15.18
C LEU A 73 -18.92 18.89 13.81
N ASN A 74 -19.21 20.08 13.25
CA ASN A 74 -19.90 20.21 11.95
C ASN A 74 -18.96 20.44 10.75
N GLY A 75 -17.64 20.24 10.88
CA GLY A 75 -16.67 20.42 9.78
C GLY A 75 -16.43 21.86 9.29
N GLN A 76 -17.29 22.83 9.67
CA GLN A 76 -17.18 24.22 9.20
C GLN A 76 -15.93 24.97 9.69
N ASN A 77 -15.28 24.53 10.78
CA ASN A 77 -14.04 25.17 11.23
C ASN A 77 -12.81 24.73 10.42
N SER A 78 -12.70 23.47 9.99
CA SER A 78 -11.56 23.01 9.19
C SER A 78 -11.64 23.55 7.77
N GLU A 79 -12.83 23.59 7.17
CA GLU A 79 -13.03 24.10 5.81
C GLU A 79 -12.86 25.62 5.76
N ASN A 80 -13.41 26.39 6.71
CA ASN A 80 -13.13 27.83 6.79
C ASN A 80 -11.69 28.13 7.20
N GLN A 81 -11.00 27.27 7.97
CA GLN A 81 -9.57 27.47 8.27
C GLN A 81 -8.68 27.14 7.08
N LEU A 82 -8.99 26.10 6.30
CA LEU A 82 -8.27 25.75 5.08
C LEU A 82 -8.51 26.80 4.00
N GLN A 83 -9.76 27.23 3.79
CA GLN A 83 -10.13 28.27 2.82
C GLN A 83 -9.49 29.61 3.22
N ASN A 84 -9.56 30.01 4.51
CA ASN A 84 -8.89 31.23 4.96
C ASN A 84 -7.36 31.10 4.88
N GLN A 85 -6.76 29.91 5.09
CA GLN A 85 -5.31 29.71 4.92
C GLN A 85 -4.90 29.80 3.45
N VAL A 86 -5.67 29.20 2.54
CA VAL A 86 -5.44 29.24 1.10
C VAL A 86 -5.66 30.67 0.57
N ASP A 87 -6.73 31.35 0.97
CA ASP A 87 -7.03 32.72 0.59
C ASP A 87 -6.00 33.71 1.14
N VAL A 88 -5.54 33.54 2.39
CA VAL A 88 -4.48 34.38 2.98
C VAL A 88 -3.14 34.12 2.30
N LEU A 89 -2.78 32.87 1.98
CA LEU A 89 -1.55 32.54 1.25
C LEU A 89 -1.57 33.07 -0.19
N GLN A 90 -2.71 32.97 -0.89
CA GLN A 90 -2.87 33.55 -2.22
C GLN A 90 -2.84 35.08 -2.18
N MET A 91 -3.55 35.73 -1.25
CA MET A 91 -3.51 37.17 -1.07
C MET A 91 -2.09 37.66 -0.72
N GLN A 92 -1.35 36.92 0.10
CA GLN A 92 0.05 37.22 0.42
C GLN A 92 0.97 37.05 -0.80
N LYS A 93 0.77 36.01 -1.62
CA LYS A 93 1.52 35.78 -2.87
C LYS A 93 1.29 36.90 -3.90
N PHE A 94 0.03 37.29 -4.13
CA PHE A 94 -0.31 38.38 -5.04
C PHE A 94 0.17 39.74 -4.53
N ALA A 95 0.02 40.03 -3.24
CA ALA A 95 0.51 41.28 -2.64
C ALA A 95 2.04 41.40 -2.73
N TRP A 96 2.76 40.29 -2.54
CA TRP A 96 4.22 40.26 -2.65
C TRP A 96 4.71 40.50 -4.08
N HIS A 97 4.15 39.79 -5.07
CA HIS A 97 4.51 39.98 -6.49
C HIS A 97 4.13 41.37 -7.01
N TYR A 98 2.98 41.90 -6.59
CA TYR A 98 2.57 43.26 -6.91
C TYR A 98 3.53 44.32 -6.32
N LEU A 99 3.98 44.13 -5.07
CA LEU A 99 4.98 44.99 -4.43
C LEU A 99 6.36 44.89 -5.12
N GLN A 100 6.77 43.71 -5.57
CA GLN A 100 8.04 43.49 -6.27
C GLN A 100 8.06 44.16 -7.65
N GLN A 101 6.95 44.13 -8.39
CA GLN A 101 6.81 44.87 -9.65
C GLN A 101 6.76 46.40 -9.44
N LEU A 102 6.15 46.88 -8.36
CA LEU A 102 6.19 48.31 -7.98
C LEU A 102 7.59 48.77 -7.55
N GLN A 103 8.38 47.89 -6.92
CA GLN A 103 9.79 48.11 -6.57
C GLN A 103 10.66 48.24 -7.84
N GLN A 104 10.45 47.39 -8.85
CA GLN A 104 11.16 47.49 -10.14
C GLN A 104 10.87 48.80 -10.89
N GLN A 105 9.75 49.48 -10.59
CA GLN A 105 9.37 50.77 -11.18
C GLN A 105 9.68 52.01 -10.30
N ASN A 106 10.42 51.87 -9.19
CA ASN A 106 10.82 52.97 -8.27
C ASN A 106 9.66 53.73 -7.57
N LEU A 107 8.49 53.10 -7.35
CA LEU A 107 7.31 53.78 -6.82
C LEU A 107 7.09 53.66 -5.29
N ILE A 108 7.91 52.88 -4.56
CA ILE A 108 7.80 52.73 -3.08
C ILE A 108 9.18 52.87 -2.41
N ASN A 109 9.26 53.69 -1.34
CA ASN A 109 10.48 53.84 -0.52
C ASN A 109 10.79 52.57 0.27
N ALA A 110 12.05 52.14 0.25
CA ALA A 110 12.56 50.90 0.87
C ALA A 110 12.22 50.70 2.37
N GLN A 111 11.92 51.78 3.10
CA GLN A 111 11.48 51.71 4.51
C GLN A 111 10.10 51.06 4.70
N GLY A 112 9.17 51.19 3.74
CA GLY A 112 7.85 50.55 3.83
C GLY A 112 7.93 49.02 3.70
N ILE A 113 8.86 48.53 2.88
CA ILE A 113 9.09 47.11 2.63
C ILE A 113 9.67 46.42 3.88
N ALA A 114 10.57 47.09 4.60
CA ALA A 114 11.19 46.54 5.81
C ALA A 114 10.19 46.36 6.97
N VAL A 115 9.25 47.30 7.14
CA VAL A 115 8.21 47.22 8.18
C VAL A 115 7.24 46.07 7.88
N ILE A 116 6.84 45.89 6.63
CA ILE A 116 5.93 44.81 6.21
C ILE A 116 6.61 43.44 6.35
N ARG A 117 7.90 43.33 5.98
CA ARG A 117 8.69 42.10 6.12
C ARG A 117 8.86 41.66 7.58
N ASN A 118 9.13 42.61 8.48
CA ASN A 118 9.24 42.29 9.91
C ASN A 118 7.91 41.83 10.49
N ASN A 119 6.80 42.49 10.15
CA ASN A 119 5.48 42.11 10.65
C ASN A 119 5.00 40.73 10.13
N LEU A 120 5.34 40.37 8.89
CA LEU A 120 5.06 39.03 8.34
C LEU A 120 5.90 37.94 9.04
N GLY A 121 7.15 38.23 9.39
CA GLY A 121 8.01 37.31 10.14
C GLY A 121 7.50 37.01 11.55
N THR A 122 7.03 38.03 12.28
CA THR A 122 6.54 37.86 13.66
C THR A 122 5.23 37.06 13.72
N MET A 123 4.41 37.12 12.68
CA MET A 123 3.12 36.41 12.62
C MET A 123 3.28 34.90 12.41
N ASN A 124 4.31 34.46 11.67
CA ASN A 124 4.62 33.04 11.51
C ASN A 124 5.02 32.38 12.84
N GLU A 125 5.80 33.08 13.67
CA GLU A 125 6.19 32.58 14.99
C GLU A 125 4.96 32.41 15.91
N TYR A 126 4.05 33.38 15.96
CA TYR A 126 2.83 33.27 16.78
C TYR A 126 1.84 32.21 16.28
N ILE A 127 1.71 31.99 14.96
CA ILE A 127 0.81 30.97 14.41
C ILE A 127 1.33 29.56 14.70
N ILE A 128 2.64 29.34 14.57
CA ILE A 128 3.27 28.06 14.89
C ILE A 128 3.14 27.78 16.39
N GLU A 129 3.46 28.76 17.24
CA GLU A 129 3.43 28.60 18.69
C GLU A 129 2.01 28.37 19.24
N THR A 130 0.99 29.02 18.65
CA THR A 130 -0.42 28.82 19.04
C THR A 130 -0.97 27.48 18.55
N ARG A 131 -0.54 27.00 17.36
CA ARG A 131 -0.90 25.67 16.83
C ARG A 131 -0.30 24.56 17.68
N ASP A 132 0.96 24.69 18.06
CA ASP A 132 1.66 23.73 18.92
C ASP A 132 1.07 23.70 20.33
N PHE A 133 0.72 24.87 20.88
CA PHE A 133 0.07 24.98 22.17
C PHE A 133 -1.34 24.38 22.18
N LEU A 134 -2.15 24.63 21.15
CA LEU A 134 -3.52 24.09 21.05
C LEU A 134 -3.53 22.58 20.84
N ILE A 135 -2.64 22.04 20.00
CA ILE A 135 -2.50 20.58 19.82
C ILE A 135 -2.09 19.94 21.15
N LYS A 136 -1.08 20.50 21.84
CA LYS A 136 -0.64 20.01 23.16
C LYS A 136 -1.73 20.14 24.23
N ALA A 137 -2.57 21.16 24.18
CA ALA A 137 -3.65 21.38 25.15
C ALA A 137 -4.85 20.45 24.90
N VAL A 138 -5.26 20.26 23.65
CA VAL A 138 -6.35 19.35 23.26
C VAL A 138 -5.96 17.90 23.52
N ASP A 139 -4.75 17.50 23.13
CA ASP A 139 -4.22 16.17 23.47
C ASP A 139 -4.17 15.94 24.97
N LYS A 140 -3.75 16.94 25.75
CA LYS A 140 -3.67 16.82 27.20
C LYS A 140 -5.04 16.77 27.86
N ILE A 141 -6.07 17.41 27.29
CA ILE A 141 -7.45 17.34 27.80
C ILE A 141 -8.09 16.02 27.39
N ASN A 142 -7.92 15.57 26.15
CA ASN A 142 -8.46 14.30 25.66
C ASN A 142 -7.84 13.11 26.43
N ARG A 143 -6.51 13.10 26.60
CA ARG A 143 -5.81 12.10 27.44
C ARG A 143 -6.27 12.15 28.90
N ARG A 144 -6.64 13.32 29.44
CA ARG A 144 -7.17 13.43 30.81
C ARG A 144 -8.62 12.97 30.93
N LEU A 145 -9.46 13.20 29.92
CA LEU A 145 -10.86 12.78 29.91
C LEU A 145 -10.96 11.26 29.79
N ILE A 146 -10.26 10.68 28.80
CA ILE A 146 -10.13 9.22 28.61
C ILE A 146 -9.63 8.55 29.90
N ARG A 147 -8.61 9.13 30.54
CA ARG A 147 -8.09 8.60 31.82
C ARG A 147 -9.09 8.68 32.97
N VAL A 148 -9.95 9.69 33.03
CA VAL A 148 -10.98 9.82 34.07
C VAL A 148 -12.14 8.85 33.83
N GLU A 149 -12.56 8.68 32.58
CA GLU A 149 -13.62 7.75 32.20
C GLU A 149 -13.19 6.29 32.40
N ASN A 150 -11.97 5.93 31.99
CA ASN A 150 -11.38 4.62 32.23
C ASN A 150 -11.26 4.32 33.74
N ASN A 151 -10.78 5.28 34.54
CA ASN A 151 -10.70 5.13 36.00
C ASN A 151 -12.08 4.92 36.66
N SER A 152 -13.12 5.58 36.15
CA SER A 152 -14.49 5.35 36.64
C SER A 152 -14.95 3.92 36.32
N SER A 153 -14.65 3.41 35.13
CA SER A 153 -14.97 2.03 34.73
C SER A 153 -14.24 0.99 35.60
N PHE A 154 -12.92 1.15 35.79
CA PHE A 154 -12.12 0.26 36.64
C PHE A 154 -12.61 0.24 38.10
N HIS A 155 -13.03 1.40 38.63
CA HIS A 155 -13.62 1.47 39.96
C HIS A 155 -14.98 0.78 40.06
N GLN A 156 -15.84 0.88 39.04
CA GLN A 156 -17.12 0.16 39.02
C GLN A 156 -16.92 -1.36 38.97
N TRP A 157 -15.99 -1.84 38.13
CA TRP A 157 -15.61 -3.26 38.09
C TRP A 157 -15.10 -3.72 39.46
N SER A 158 -14.15 -2.99 40.04
CA SER A 158 -13.59 -3.27 41.37
C SER A 158 -14.67 -3.38 42.46
N LEU A 159 -15.61 -2.43 42.49
CA LEU A 159 -16.75 -2.45 43.41
C LEU A 159 -17.66 -3.65 43.21
N SER A 160 -17.87 -4.09 41.95
CA SER A 160 -18.70 -5.26 41.63
C SER A 160 -18.08 -6.57 42.14
N ILE A 161 -16.75 -6.69 42.10
CA ILE A 161 -16.01 -7.84 42.64
C ILE A 161 -16.04 -7.80 44.17
N GLU A 162 -15.85 -6.63 44.78
CA GLU A 162 -15.92 -6.47 46.24
C GLU A 162 -17.31 -6.79 46.80
N ALA A 163 -18.38 -6.38 46.11
CA ALA A 163 -19.74 -6.72 46.48
C ALA A 163 -19.99 -8.24 46.47
N ASN A 164 -19.29 -8.97 45.60
CA ASN A 164 -19.40 -10.42 45.44
C ASN A 164 -18.24 -11.21 46.08
N LYS A 165 -17.46 -10.59 46.97
CA LYS A 165 -16.22 -11.13 47.57
C LYS A 165 -16.34 -12.57 48.11
N ARG A 166 -17.51 -12.98 48.62
CA ARG A 166 -17.74 -14.33 49.15
C ARG A 166 -17.60 -15.43 48.09
N ARG A 167 -18.00 -15.16 46.83
CA ARG A 167 -17.90 -16.10 45.71
C ARG A 167 -16.44 -16.33 45.28
N PHE A 168 -15.63 -15.28 45.33
CA PHE A 168 -14.23 -15.32 44.90
C PHE A 168 -13.30 -15.90 45.96
N LYS A 169 -13.59 -15.70 47.26
CA LYS A 169 -12.83 -16.32 48.36
C LYS A 169 -12.83 -17.84 48.37
N SER A 170 -13.87 -18.48 47.82
CA SER A 170 -13.96 -19.95 47.75
C SER A 170 -13.19 -20.56 46.58
N MET A 171 -12.58 -19.75 45.73
CA MET A 171 -11.92 -20.18 44.50
C MET A 171 -10.42 -20.44 44.72
N PRO A 172 -9.83 -21.50 44.13
CA PRO A 172 -8.39 -21.74 44.22
C PRO A 172 -7.58 -20.55 43.69
N LYS A 173 -6.46 -20.22 44.34
CA LYS A 173 -5.71 -18.98 44.07
C LYS A 173 -5.26 -18.85 42.61
N VAL A 174 -4.71 -19.90 42.02
CA VAL A 174 -4.23 -19.88 40.62
C VAL A 174 -5.38 -19.67 39.63
N LEU A 175 -6.51 -20.34 39.83
CA LEU A 175 -7.69 -20.11 39.00
C LEU A 175 -8.28 -18.70 39.24
N LEU A 176 -8.25 -18.21 40.49
CA LEU A 176 -8.75 -16.89 40.86
C LEU A 176 -7.97 -15.78 40.15
N VAL A 177 -6.65 -15.91 40.08
CA VAL A 177 -5.77 -15.01 39.32
C VAL A 177 -6.18 -15.00 37.85
N LEU A 178 -6.28 -16.16 37.21
CA LEU A 178 -6.67 -16.23 35.79
C LEU A 178 -8.08 -15.65 35.55
N ASN A 179 -9.07 -16.05 36.33
CA ASN A 179 -10.43 -15.58 36.17
C ASN A 179 -10.55 -14.06 36.28
N LEU A 180 -9.97 -13.46 37.31
CA LEU A 180 -10.03 -12.00 37.46
C LEU A 180 -9.18 -11.26 36.44
N THR A 181 -8.09 -11.87 35.95
CA THR A 181 -7.26 -11.29 34.87
C THR A 181 -8.05 -11.21 33.56
N TYR A 182 -8.65 -12.32 33.13
CA TYR A 182 -9.45 -12.35 31.89
C TYR A 182 -10.78 -11.60 32.05
N ASP A 183 -11.42 -11.62 33.22
CA ASP A 183 -12.64 -10.83 33.51
C ASP A 183 -12.36 -9.33 33.48
N PHE A 184 -11.23 -8.88 34.05
CA PHE A 184 -10.79 -7.49 33.98
C PHE A 184 -10.60 -7.05 32.53
N MET A 185 -9.99 -7.88 31.69
CA MET A 185 -9.86 -7.57 30.27
C MET A 185 -11.19 -7.51 29.52
N ARG A 186 -12.04 -8.54 29.68
CA ARG A 186 -13.34 -8.62 29.00
C ARG A 186 -14.30 -7.51 29.41
N SER A 187 -14.18 -7.01 30.64
CA SER A 187 -14.99 -5.90 31.15
C SER A 187 -14.57 -4.53 30.60
N HIS A 188 -13.41 -4.45 29.94
CA HIS A 188 -12.83 -3.19 29.43
C HIS A 188 -12.42 -3.31 27.95
N PRO A 189 -13.34 -3.70 27.04
CA PRO A 189 -13.01 -3.90 25.63
C PRO A 189 -12.63 -2.57 24.97
N GLY A 190 -11.55 -2.57 24.18
CA GLY A 190 -11.11 -1.39 23.41
C GLY A 190 -10.32 -0.35 24.21
N ILE A 191 -10.08 -0.57 25.51
CA ILE A 191 -9.23 0.31 26.33
C ILE A 191 -7.77 -0.17 26.23
N MET A 192 -6.85 0.72 25.84
CA MET A 192 -5.41 0.47 25.97
C MET A 192 -5.01 0.53 27.45
N LEU A 193 -4.92 -0.63 28.09
CA LEU A 193 -4.54 -0.77 29.50
C LEU A 193 -3.06 -0.42 29.72
N THR A 194 -2.78 0.43 30.71
CA THR A 194 -1.42 0.69 31.19
C THR A 194 -1.12 -0.10 32.47
N SER A 195 0.15 -0.23 32.85
CA SER A 195 0.52 -0.85 34.14
C SER A 195 -0.09 -0.13 35.34
N GLU A 196 -0.39 1.19 35.23
CA GLU A 196 -1.09 1.91 36.29
C GLU A 196 -2.55 1.44 36.44
N ASP A 197 -3.21 1.10 35.33
CA ASP A 197 -4.60 0.62 35.30
C ASP A 197 -4.70 -0.81 35.85
N ILE A 198 -3.71 -1.66 35.55
CA ILE A 198 -3.61 -3.04 36.06
C ILE A 198 -3.50 -3.06 37.60
N ASN A 199 -3.03 -1.98 38.25
CA ASN A 199 -3.01 -1.91 39.70
C ASN A 199 -4.41 -2.03 40.33
N HIS A 200 -5.48 -1.67 39.61
CA HIS A 200 -6.85 -1.88 40.10
C HIS A 200 -7.17 -3.38 40.28
N LEU A 201 -6.70 -4.23 39.36
CA LEU A 201 -6.79 -5.69 39.46
C LEU A 201 -5.90 -6.20 40.60
N ILE A 202 -4.65 -5.73 40.69
CA ILE A 202 -3.69 -6.14 41.74
C ILE A 202 -4.24 -5.85 43.14
N VAL A 203 -4.76 -4.64 43.38
CA VAL A 203 -5.36 -4.26 44.66
C VAL A 203 -6.56 -5.15 45.02
N ILE A 204 -7.33 -5.60 44.03
CA ILE A 204 -8.47 -6.50 44.26
C ILE A 204 -8.00 -7.92 44.58
N LEU A 205 -6.98 -8.42 43.89
CA LEU A 205 -6.35 -9.72 44.18
C LEU A 205 -5.74 -9.73 45.59
N GLU A 206 -5.05 -8.67 46.00
CA GLU A 206 -4.53 -8.52 47.36
C GLU A 206 -5.65 -8.52 48.41
N LYS A 207 -6.75 -7.79 48.14
CA LYS A 207 -7.95 -7.82 49.00
C LYS A 207 -8.60 -9.20 49.09
N LEU A 208 -8.35 -10.07 48.12
CA LEU A 208 -8.79 -11.47 48.06
C LEU A 208 -7.72 -12.45 48.59
N GLU A 209 -6.68 -11.96 49.26
CA GLU A 209 -5.63 -12.75 49.93
C GLU A 209 -4.69 -13.50 48.94
N VAL A 210 -4.53 -12.95 47.73
CA VAL A 210 -3.47 -13.31 46.78
C VAL A 210 -2.30 -12.35 46.95
N ASP A 211 -1.12 -12.89 47.25
CA ASP A 211 0.11 -12.10 47.34
C ASP A 211 0.65 -11.85 45.92
N CYS A 212 0.49 -10.62 45.43
CA CYS A 212 0.87 -10.26 44.05
C CYS A 212 2.36 -9.92 43.91
N ASP A 213 3.07 -9.71 45.02
CA ASP A 213 4.52 -9.46 45.03
C ASP A 213 5.34 -10.73 45.31
N GLN A 214 4.67 -11.87 45.52
CA GLN A 214 5.32 -13.17 45.69
C GLN A 214 6.03 -13.61 44.39
N ASP A 215 7.27 -14.07 44.52
CA ASP A 215 7.97 -14.79 43.46
C ASP A 215 7.39 -16.20 43.29
N VAL A 216 6.94 -16.51 42.07
CA VAL A 216 6.35 -17.77 41.66
C VAL A 216 7.11 -18.31 40.46
N LYS A 217 7.52 -19.58 40.55
CA LYS A 217 8.09 -20.30 39.43
C LYS A 217 6.97 -20.73 38.49
N LEU A 218 7.13 -20.47 37.18
CA LEU A 218 6.08 -20.77 36.20
C LEU A 218 5.70 -22.27 36.20
N LEU A 219 6.66 -23.18 36.34
CA LEU A 219 6.39 -24.62 36.48
C LEU A 219 5.48 -24.93 37.67
N ASP A 220 5.72 -24.32 38.82
CA ASP A 220 4.92 -24.56 40.03
C ASP A 220 3.51 -24.01 39.87
N PHE A 221 3.37 -22.87 39.16
CA PHE A 221 2.07 -22.30 38.80
C PHE A 221 1.28 -23.22 37.86
N ILE A 222 1.93 -23.78 36.83
CA ILE A 222 1.31 -24.72 35.89
C ILE A 222 0.94 -26.05 36.57
N LEU A 223 1.77 -26.56 37.47
CA LEU A 223 1.47 -27.77 38.24
C LEU A 223 0.27 -27.57 39.17
N ASP A 224 0.20 -26.45 39.90
CA ASP A 224 -0.96 -26.13 40.73
C ASP A 224 -2.22 -25.91 39.87
N LEU A 225 -2.07 -25.32 38.68
CA LEU A 225 -3.18 -25.17 37.73
C LEU A 225 -3.73 -26.53 37.28
N ILE A 226 -2.86 -27.47 36.90
CA ILE A 226 -3.25 -28.85 36.53
C ILE A 226 -4.04 -29.51 37.67
N ASP A 227 -3.52 -29.45 38.90
CA ASP A 227 -4.19 -29.99 40.08
C ASP A 227 -5.58 -29.40 40.30
N LYS A 228 -5.73 -28.07 40.10
CA LYS A 228 -7.00 -27.39 40.35
C LYS A 228 -8.02 -27.60 39.22
N ILE A 229 -7.57 -27.80 37.99
CA ILE A 229 -8.44 -28.20 36.87
C ILE A 229 -9.02 -29.59 37.17
N GLU A 230 -8.18 -30.56 37.54
CA GLU A 230 -8.63 -31.92 37.86
C GLU A 230 -9.64 -31.96 39.02
N VAL A 231 -9.40 -31.17 40.08
CA VAL A 231 -10.19 -31.24 41.32
C VAL A 231 -11.46 -30.38 41.32
N SER A 232 -11.46 -29.21 40.64
CA SER A 232 -12.46 -28.16 40.90
C SER A 232 -13.14 -27.53 39.68
N SER A 233 -12.59 -27.73 38.48
CA SER A 233 -13.09 -27.08 37.27
C SER A 233 -12.72 -27.95 36.06
N SER A 234 -13.70 -28.65 35.47
CA SER A 234 -13.48 -29.43 34.24
C SER A 234 -12.65 -28.67 33.21
N ILE A 235 -11.94 -29.41 32.34
CA ILE A 235 -11.11 -28.80 31.30
C ILE A 235 -11.88 -27.78 30.44
N ASP A 236 -13.16 -28.03 30.16
CA ASP A 236 -14.04 -27.08 29.43
C ASP A 236 -14.24 -25.75 30.18
N ARG A 237 -14.30 -25.81 31.52
CA ARG A 237 -14.39 -24.62 32.36
C ARG A 237 -13.08 -23.85 32.39
N TYR A 238 -11.94 -24.53 32.29
CA TYR A 238 -10.65 -23.87 32.12
C TYR A 238 -10.51 -23.21 30.74
N ARG A 239 -10.88 -23.90 29.67
CA ARG A 239 -10.88 -23.39 28.30
C ARG A 239 -11.73 -22.12 28.16
N SER A 240 -12.95 -22.14 28.68
CA SER A 240 -13.83 -20.95 28.70
C SER A 240 -13.29 -19.80 29.55
N LEU A 241 -12.49 -20.07 30.59
CA LEU A 241 -11.88 -19.02 31.41
C LEU A 241 -10.84 -18.21 30.63
N ILE A 242 -9.99 -18.89 29.84
CA ILE A 242 -8.89 -18.25 29.08
C ILE A 242 -9.27 -17.88 27.63
N GLU A 243 -10.51 -18.15 27.22
CA GLU A 243 -11.01 -17.90 25.87
C GLU A 243 -10.88 -16.43 25.46
N LEU A 244 -10.24 -16.19 24.31
CA LEU A 244 -10.19 -14.86 23.70
C LEU A 244 -11.14 -14.82 22.52
N SER A 245 -12.03 -13.83 22.51
CA SER A 245 -12.98 -13.63 21.42
C SER A 245 -13.21 -12.16 21.13
N TYR A 246 -13.54 -11.87 19.88
CA TYR A 246 -13.93 -10.54 19.42
C TYR A 246 -15.12 -10.66 18.47
N ASN A 247 -16.22 -9.93 18.74
CA ASN A 247 -17.45 -9.95 17.95
C ASN A 247 -17.91 -11.38 17.57
N GLU A 248 -18.01 -12.28 18.56
CA GLU A 248 -18.39 -13.70 18.39
C GLU A 248 -17.37 -14.60 17.66
N HIS A 249 -16.23 -14.06 17.21
CA HIS A 249 -15.11 -14.84 16.68
C HIS A 249 -14.17 -15.29 17.80
N LEU A 250 -13.97 -16.59 17.93
CA LEU A 250 -13.08 -17.19 18.92
C LEU A 250 -11.67 -17.32 18.33
N VAL A 251 -10.66 -16.80 19.04
CA VAL A 251 -9.26 -16.90 18.63
C VAL A 251 -8.72 -18.28 18.97
N ASP A 252 -8.28 -19.03 17.95
CA ASP A 252 -7.77 -20.38 18.15
C ASP A 252 -6.37 -20.39 18.82
N SER A 253 -6.08 -21.44 19.59
CA SER A 253 -4.80 -21.59 20.32
C SER A 253 -3.58 -21.61 19.38
N TYR A 254 -3.74 -22.06 18.13
CA TYR A 254 -2.65 -22.14 17.15
C TYR A 254 -2.24 -20.73 16.69
N PHE A 255 -3.20 -19.85 16.45
CA PHE A 255 -2.98 -18.44 16.16
C PHE A 255 -2.22 -17.75 17.29
N ILE A 256 -2.62 -18.00 18.54
CA ILE A 256 -1.97 -17.44 19.72
C ILE A 256 -0.50 -17.87 19.80
N GLN A 257 -0.26 -19.19 19.71
CA GLN A 257 1.08 -19.76 19.81
C GLN A 257 2.00 -19.36 18.64
N LYS A 258 1.44 -19.07 17.46
CA LYS A 258 2.18 -18.60 16.28
C LYS A 258 2.57 -17.12 16.38
N ASN A 259 1.68 -16.27 16.91
CA ASN A 259 1.80 -14.81 16.79
C ASN A 259 2.28 -14.11 18.08
N ILE A 260 2.18 -14.75 19.24
CA ILE A 260 2.62 -14.18 20.53
C ILE A 260 3.79 -14.98 21.08
N SER A 261 4.82 -14.29 21.60
CA SER A 261 6.01 -14.94 22.17
C SER A 261 6.05 -14.97 23.71
N GLY A 262 4.97 -14.53 24.38
CA GLY A 262 4.87 -14.53 25.84
C GLY A 262 4.89 -15.96 26.40
N LEU A 263 5.90 -16.28 27.21
CA LEU A 263 6.18 -17.62 27.72
C LEU A 263 5.07 -18.13 28.65
N ALA A 264 4.69 -17.34 29.66
CA ALA A 264 3.64 -17.70 30.61
C ALA A 264 2.28 -17.72 29.93
N PHE A 265 2.02 -16.73 29.08
CA PHE A 265 0.77 -16.63 28.31
C PHE A 265 0.57 -17.83 27.38
N ASN A 266 1.56 -18.18 26.55
CA ASN A 266 1.49 -19.36 25.67
C ASN A 266 1.39 -20.68 26.43
N SER A 267 2.00 -20.76 27.63
CA SER A 267 1.93 -21.97 28.46
C SER A 267 0.49 -22.30 28.86
N LEU A 268 -0.40 -21.30 28.99
CA LEU A 268 -1.81 -21.51 29.32
C LEU A 268 -2.60 -22.17 28.18
N TYR A 269 -2.35 -21.74 26.93
CA TYR A 269 -3.01 -22.27 25.75
C TYR A 269 -2.43 -23.62 25.34
N TYR A 270 -1.11 -23.79 25.45
CA TYR A 270 -0.48 -25.09 25.27
C TYR A 270 -1.02 -26.12 26.27
N LEU A 271 -1.18 -25.72 27.55
CA LEU A 271 -1.80 -26.58 28.55
C LEU A 271 -3.24 -26.94 28.16
N SER A 272 -4.02 -26.00 27.63
CA SER A 272 -5.39 -26.26 27.16
C SER A 272 -5.44 -27.34 26.07
N ASP A 273 -4.51 -27.29 25.12
CA ASP A 273 -4.51 -28.19 23.95
C ASP A 273 -3.99 -29.60 24.33
N GLU A 274 -3.00 -29.68 25.22
CA GLU A 274 -2.34 -30.94 25.59
C GLU A 274 -2.79 -31.51 26.94
N TYR A 275 -3.77 -30.89 27.61
CA TYR A 275 -4.22 -31.27 28.96
C TYR A 275 -4.53 -32.76 29.10
N ASP A 276 -5.33 -33.31 28.19
CA ASP A 276 -5.80 -34.70 28.25
C ASP A 276 -4.61 -35.67 28.15
N ARG A 277 -3.64 -35.39 27.26
CA ARG A 277 -2.42 -36.20 27.12
C ARG A 277 -1.52 -36.10 28.34
N ILE A 278 -1.44 -34.92 28.95
CA ILE A 278 -0.66 -34.69 30.16
C ILE A 278 -1.28 -35.47 31.33
N ILE A 279 -2.60 -35.37 31.53
CA ILE A 279 -3.30 -36.08 32.61
C ILE A 279 -3.26 -37.59 32.45
N ASP A 280 -3.41 -38.12 31.23
CA ASP A 280 -3.32 -39.57 30.98
C ASP A 280 -1.99 -40.16 31.47
N LEU A 281 -0.89 -39.43 31.26
CA LEU A 281 0.46 -39.84 31.70
C LEU A 281 0.76 -39.57 33.17
N LEU A 282 0.14 -38.54 33.75
CA LEU A 282 0.26 -38.25 35.18
C LEU A 282 -0.59 -39.20 36.04
N SER A 283 -1.68 -39.73 35.48
CA SER A 283 -2.58 -40.68 36.15
C SER A 283 -2.03 -42.12 36.16
N ASP A 284 -1.02 -42.41 35.33
CA ASP A 284 -0.36 -43.72 35.29
C ASP A 284 0.65 -43.87 36.45
N ILE A 285 0.26 -44.67 37.44
CA ILE A 285 1.04 -44.93 38.67
C ILE A 285 2.39 -45.62 38.37
N GLU A 286 2.53 -46.34 37.25
CA GLU A 286 3.81 -46.95 36.85
C GLU A 286 4.78 -45.92 36.24
N VAL A 287 4.24 -44.85 35.63
CA VAL A 287 5.00 -43.80 34.95
C VAL A 287 5.31 -42.61 35.88
N CYS A 288 4.36 -42.22 36.73
CA CYS A 288 4.43 -41.06 37.61
C CYS A 288 4.24 -41.44 39.10
N ASP A 289 5.28 -42.00 39.72
CA ASP A 289 5.27 -42.46 41.12
C ASP A 289 5.81 -41.43 42.14
N THR A 290 6.35 -40.31 41.67
CA THR A 290 7.07 -39.31 42.48
C THR A 290 6.90 -37.90 41.92
N ASP A 291 6.86 -36.89 42.80
CA ASP A 291 6.75 -35.48 42.42
C ASP A 291 7.86 -35.02 41.46
N LYS A 292 9.08 -35.55 41.62
CA LYS A 292 10.19 -35.27 40.70
C LYS A 292 9.97 -35.84 39.29
N LYS A 293 9.30 -36.98 39.16
CA LYS A 293 8.93 -37.51 37.84
C LYS A 293 7.78 -36.70 37.25
N ARG A 294 6.82 -36.27 38.08
CA ARG A 294 5.72 -35.38 37.69
C ARG A 294 6.23 -34.08 37.06
N GLU A 295 7.11 -33.36 37.76
CA GLU A 295 7.76 -32.14 37.25
C GLU A 295 8.50 -32.39 35.93
N ARG A 296 9.22 -33.51 35.83
CA ARG A 296 9.98 -33.90 34.64
C ARG A 296 9.09 -34.26 33.45
N ILE A 297 7.94 -34.89 33.69
CA ILE A 297 6.96 -35.24 32.66
C ILE A 297 6.37 -33.95 32.09
N VAL A 298 5.85 -33.08 32.96
CA VAL A 298 5.27 -31.78 32.54
C VAL A 298 6.31 -30.93 31.81
N SER A 299 7.52 -30.79 32.35
CA SER A 299 8.60 -30.03 31.68
C SER A 299 9.00 -30.62 30.31
N ARG A 300 8.82 -31.93 30.09
CA ARG A 300 9.14 -32.58 28.82
C ARG A 300 8.04 -32.41 27.78
N PHE A 301 6.77 -32.34 28.20
CA PHE A 301 5.63 -32.08 27.32
C PHE A 301 5.74 -30.71 26.67
N PHE A 302 5.99 -29.68 27.47
CA PHE A 302 6.23 -28.33 26.97
C PHE A 302 7.56 -28.20 26.17
N GLY A 303 8.39 -29.24 26.08
CA GLY A 303 9.46 -29.36 25.09
C GLY A 303 10.64 -28.37 25.24
N ARG A 304 11.49 -28.29 24.19
CA ARG A 304 12.62 -27.32 24.12
C ARG A 304 12.16 -25.89 23.83
N GLU A 305 10.98 -25.72 23.23
CA GLU A 305 10.39 -24.43 22.84
C GLU A 305 9.91 -23.63 24.08
N PHE A 306 9.58 -24.31 25.18
CA PHE A 306 9.31 -23.70 26.49
C PHE A 306 10.41 -24.01 27.52
N SER A 307 11.69 -23.95 27.11
CA SER A 307 12.84 -24.15 28.00
C SER A 307 12.92 -23.20 29.21
N GLY A 308 12.02 -22.21 29.27
CA GLY A 308 11.87 -21.24 30.35
C GLY A 308 10.80 -21.57 31.40
N LEU A 309 10.15 -22.75 31.47
CA LEU A 309 9.20 -23.04 32.57
C LEU A 309 9.82 -22.93 33.98
N GLU A 310 11.15 -22.98 34.08
CA GLU A 310 11.91 -22.72 35.30
C GLU A 310 12.01 -21.22 35.68
N THR A 311 11.50 -20.31 34.83
CA THR A 311 11.54 -18.86 35.03
C THR A 311 10.75 -18.48 36.27
N GLN A 312 11.34 -17.59 37.07
CA GLN A 312 10.69 -16.96 38.22
C GLN A 312 10.02 -15.66 37.78
N TYR A 313 8.74 -15.55 38.10
CA TYR A 313 7.93 -14.36 37.91
C TYR A 313 7.58 -13.78 39.27
N ARG A 314 7.47 -12.46 39.40
CA ARG A 314 6.55 -11.94 40.41
C ARG A 314 5.14 -12.17 39.92
N MET A 315 4.22 -12.52 40.81
CA MET A 315 2.83 -12.79 40.43
C MET A 315 2.21 -11.63 39.64
N ARG A 316 2.56 -10.38 39.96
CA ARG A 316 2.12 -9.21 39.18
C ARG A 316 2.68 -9.17 37.75
N ASP A 317 3.94 -9.54 37.54
CA ASP A 317 4.57 -9.55 36.22
C ASP A 317 3.96 -10.65 35.34
N LEU A 318 3.60 -11.78 35.96
CA LEU A 318 2.85 -12.86 35.32
C LEU A 318 1.47 -12.39 34.82
N ILE A 319 0.75 -11.62 35.65
CA ILE A 319 -0.56 -11.04 35.31
C ILE A 319 -0.41 -10.03 34.16
N GLU A 320 0.60 -9.17 34.22
CA GLU A 320 0.89 -8.19 33.18
C GLU A 320 1.23 -8.86 31.84
N GLU A 321 2.00 -9.96 31.85
CA GLU A 321 2.31 -10.74 30.64
C GLU A 321 1.05 -11.37 30.03
N ILE A 322 0.15 -11.92 30.86
CA ILE A 322 -1.12 -12.52 30.39
C ILE A 322 -2.02 -11.44 29.77
N ILE A 323 -2.12 -10.27 30.40
CA ILE A 323 -2.93 -9.15 29.87
C ILE A 323 -2.33 -8.63 28.57
N GLY A 324 -1.02 -8.39 28.53
CA GLY A 324 -0.32 -7.92 27.34
C GLY A 324 -0.43 -8.89 26.17
N GLY A 325 -0.20 -10.18 26.41
CA GLY A 325 -0.33 -11.23 25.41
C GLY A 325 -1.76 -11.34 24.85
N SER A 326 -2.76 -11.24 25.72
CA SER A 326 -4.18 -11.27 25.33
C SER A 326 -4.58 -10.05 24.49
N LEU A 327 -4.14 -8.84 24.86
CA LEU A 327 -4.43 -7.63 24.10
C LEU A 327 -3.77 -7.64 22.73
N LEU A 328 -2.49 -8.01 22.66
CA LEU A 328 -1.75 -8.15 21.40
C LEU A 328 -2.35 -9.22 20.50
N THR A 329 -2.79 -10.35 21.07
CA THR A 329 -3.51 -11.39 20.33
C THR A 329 -4.74 -10.82 19.64
N LEU A 330 -5.59 -10.11 20.40
CA LEU A 330 -6.82 -9.54 19.85
C LEU A 330 -6.54 -8.45 18.81
N ASP A 331 -5.47 -7.67 18.97
CA ASP A 331 -5.08 -6.63 18.01
C ASP A 331 -4.55 -7.23 16.70
N PHE A 332 -3.64 -8.21 16.78
CA PHE A 332 -3.18 -8.94 15.60
C PHE A 332 -4.32 -9.69 14.91
N TYR A 333 -5.21 -10.33 15.67
CA TYR A 333 -6.36 -11.03 15.12
C TYR A 333 -7.32 -10.08 14.38
N LYS A 334 -7.55 -8.87 14.92
CA LYS A 334 -8.35 -7.83 14.24
C LYS A 334 -7.69 -7.31 12.98
N ASN A 335 -6.38 -7.04 13.05
CA ASN A 335 -5.61 -6.49 11.93
C ASN A 335 -5.51 -7.48 10.78
N GLU A 336 -5.21 -8.76 11.04
CA GLU A 336 -5.15 -9.79 10.01
C GLU A 336 -6.52 -10.13 9.40
N ARG A 337 -7.61 -10.00 10.17
CA ARG A 337 -8.98 -10.28 9.71
C ARG A 337 -9.74 -9.03 9.24
N GLY A 338 -9.12 -7.86 9.22
CA GLY A 338 -9.73 -6.60 8.77
C GLY A 338 -10.93 -6.13 9.63
N LEU A 339 -11.01 -6.57 10.89
CA LEU A 339 -12.16 -6.34 11.79
C LEU A 339 -12.14 -4.98 12.50
N ASN A 340 -11.27 -4.06 12.09
CA ASN A 340 -11.24 -2.68 12.60
C ASN A 340 -12.38 -1.86 11.99
N LEU A 341 -13.60 -2.10 12.47
CA LEU A 341 -14.72 -1.20 12.27
C LEU A 341 -14.55 0.00 13.20
N LEU A 342 -14.46 1.20 12.63
CA LEU A 342 -14.66 2.46 13.35
C LEU A 342 -16.06 2.38 13.98
N ALA A 343 -16.13 2.34 15.30
CA ALA A 343 -17.39 2.25 16.02
C ALA A 343 -18.20 3.53 15.80
N ASP A 344 -19.30 3.41 15.07
CA ASP A 344 -20.44 4.31 15.13
C ASP A 344 -21.02 4.25 16.55
N ASP A 345 -20.75 5.29 17.35
CA ASP A 345 -21.40 5.45 18.64
C ASP A 345 -22.85 5.89 18.45
N ALA A 346 -23.75 4.95 18.73
CA ALA A 346 -25.18 5.15 18.84
C ALA A 346 -25.52 6.34 19.77
N ILE A 347 -26.07 7.41 19.19
CA ILE A 347 -26.60 8.55 19.93
C ILE A 347 -27.95 8.14 20.54
N LYS A 348 -27.98 8.04 21.87
CA LYS A 348 -29.22 8.07 22.65
C LYS A 348 -29.80 9.48 22.61
N GLU A 349 -31.05 9.57 22.18
CA GLU A 349 -31.91 10.74 22.35
C GLU A 349 -31.99 11.15 23.82
N SER A 350 -31.65 12.42 24.10
CA SER A 350 -32.19 13.14 25.24
C SER A 350 -32.52 14.57 24.79
N ASP A 351 -33.81 14.88 24.85
CA ASP A 351 -34.43 16.16 24.55
C ASP A 351 -33.86 17.35 25.34
N ASP A 352 -34.02 18.51 24.69
CA ASP A 352 -34.12 19.89 25.18
C ASP A 352 -32.83 20.72 25.38
N GLU A 353 -32.49 21.52 24.36
CA GLU A 353 -32.64 22.99 24.42
C GLU A 353 -32.41 23.63 23.04
N SER A 354 -33.40 24.40 22.57
CA SER A 354 -33.49 24.98 21.23
C SER A 354 -32.44 26.07 20.95
N VAL A 355 -31.60 25.84 19.93
CA VAL A 355 -30.84 26.90 19.24
C VAL A 355 -31.34 26.99 17.80
N THR A 356 -32.21 27.96 17.52
CA THR A 356 -32.72 28.22 16.18
C THR A 356 -31.77 29.13 15.40
N LEU A 357 -31.03 28.57 14.43
CA LEU A 357 -30.74 29.16 13.10
C LEU A 357 -29.87 28.22 12.24
N ILE A 358 -30.33 26.98 12.05
CA ILE A 358 -29.91 26.13 10.92
C ILE A 358 -31.17 25.89 10.11
N CYS A 359 -31.08 26.03 8.79
CA CYS A 359 -32.19 25.67 7.92
C CYS A 359 -32.41 24.16 8.04
N SER A 360 -33.61 23.69 8.37
CA SER A 360 -33.91 22.26 8.56
C SER A 360 -34.00 21.47 7.24
N LEU A 361 -33.56 22.04 6.11
CA LEU A 361 -33.64 21.42 4.79
C LEU A 361 -32.24 21.09 4.29
N PRO A 362 -32.04 19.92 3.65
CA PRO A 362 -30.75 19.51 3.12
C PRO A 362 -30.30 20.38 1.95
N VAL A 363 -28.98 20.49 1.74
CA VAL A 363 -28.41 21.20 0.60
C VAL A 363 -28.74 20.45 -0.70
N ILE A 364 -29.18 21.17 -1.72
CA ILE A 364 -29.52 20.59 -3.02
C ILE A 364 -28.28 20.62 -3.91
N ASN A 365 -27.49 19.54 -3.89
CA ASN A 365 -26.28 19.42 -4.72
C ASN A 365 -26.58 18.92 -6.14
N THR A 366 -27.73 18.30 -6.35
CA THR A 366 -28.12 17.62 -7.59
C THR A 366 -29.63 17.79 -7.80
N HIS A 367 -30.05 17.98 -9.04
CA HIS A 367 -31.44 18.19 -9.40
C HIS A 367 -31.70 17.79 -10.85
N THR A 368 -32.68 16.92 -11.08
CA THR A 368 -32.95 16.32 -12.40
C THR A 368 -33.15 17.33 -13.54
N PHE A 369 -33.80 18.47 -13.28
CA PHE A 369 -33.94 19.55 -14.27
C PHE A 369 -32.68 20.44 -14.42
N PHE A 370 -32.07 20.91 -13.33
CA PHE A 370 -30.95 21.87 -13.42
C PHE A 370 -29.65 21.21 -13.90
N ASP A 371 -29.45 19.92 -13.63
CA ASP A 371 -28.24 19.21 -14.09
C ASP A 371 -28.27 18.86 -15.57
N THR A 372 -29.46 18.84 -16.19
CA THR A 372 -29.64 18.52 -17.61
C THR A 372 -29.83 19.77 -18.49
N SER A 373 -30.26 20.89 -17.89
CA SER A 373 -30.52 22.14 -18.59
C SER A 373 -29.31 23.08 -18.57
N ASN A 374 -28.61 23.21 -19.70
CA ASN A 374 -27.54 24.19 -19.88
C ASN A 374 -28.06 25.64 -20.10
N ASN A 375 -29.37 25.88 -20.02
CA ASN A 375 -29.97 27.17 -20.30
C ASN A 375 -30.33 27.93 -19.02
N THR A 376 -29.50 28.91 -18.68
CA THR A 376 -29.66 29.79 -17.51
C THR A 376 -31.02 30.50 -17.48
N GLN A 377 -31.59 30.88 -18.63
CA GLN A 377 -32.92 31.50 -18.70
C GLN A 377 -34.05 30.51 -18.39
N ALA A 378 -33.89 29.25 -18.81
CA ALA A 378 -34.84 28.19 -18.51
C ALA A 378 -34.86 27.88 -17.01
N GLY A 379 -33.69 27.81 -16.37
CA GLY A 379 -33.56 27.66 -14.91
C GLY A 379 -34.19 28.83 -14.14
N TYR A 380 -33.99 30.06 -14.61
CA TYR A 380 -34.60 31.25 -14.02
C TYR A 380 -36.14 31.22 -14.13
N ASN A 381 -36.66 30.89 -15.31
CA ASN A 381 -38.11 30.76 -15.52
C ASN A 381 -38.70 29.64 -14.65
N TYR A 382 -38.00 28.51 -14.49
CA TYR A 382 -38.43 27.38 -13.66
C TYR A 382 -38.75 27.81 -12.22
N LEU A 383 -37.83 28.57 -11.61
CA LEU A 383 -37.99 29.11 -10.26
C LEU A 383 -39.09 30.17 -10.17
N LEU A 384 -39.20 31.05 -11.18
CA LEU A 384 -40.25 32.08 -11.21
C LEU A 384 -41.66 31.48 -11.21
N LEU A 385 -41.87 30.33 -11.85
CA LEU A 385 -43.19 29.71 -11.95
C LEU A 385 -43.77 29.28 -10.59
N PHE A 386 -42.94 29.09 -9.56
CA PHE A 386 -43.42 28.82 -8.18
C PHE A 386 -44.34 29.94 -7.66
N ALA A 387 -44.16 31.18 -8.12
CA ALA A 387 -44.99 32.32 -7.74
C ALA A 387 -46.46 32.17 -8.16
N LEU A 388 -46.74 31.33 -9.16
CA LEU A 388 -48.08 31.09 -9.69
C LEU A 388 -48.92 30.19 -8.77
N CYS A 389 -48.28 29.44 -7.88
CA CYS A 389 -48.93 28.41 -7.04
C CYS A 389 -49.47 28.96 -5.71
N VAL A 390 -49.19 30.23 -5.38
CA VAL A 390 -49.42 30.81 -4.05
C VAL A 390 -50.13 32.14 -4.13
N ASP A 391 -51.03 32.42 -3.20
CA ASP A 391 -51.95 33.58 -3.27
C ASP A 391 -51.30 34.89 -2.82
N SER A 392 -50.46 34.83 -1.76
CA SER A 392 -49.80 36.01 -1.18
C SER A 392 -48.45 35.65 -0.54
N SER A 393 -47.53 36.62 -0.50
CA SER A 393 -46.19 36.45 0.09
C SER A 393 -46.21 36.18 1.61
N GLU A 394 -47.33 36.49 2.27
CA GLU A 394 -47.56 36.22 3.70
C GLU A 394 -47.76 34.73 4.00
N THR A 395 -48.12 33.93 2.99
CA THR A 395 -48.34 32.48 3.16
C THR A 395 -47.05 31.64 3.11
N LEU A 396 -45.90 32.28 2.86
CA LEU A 396 -44.61 31.61 2.78
C LEU A 396 -43.96 31.49 4.17
N SER A 397 -43.89 30.24 4.64
CA SER A 397 -43.12 29.83 5.82
C SER A 397 -41.62 30.13 5.68
N LYS A 398 -40.86 29.98 6.78
CA LYS A 398 -39.41 30.17 6.75
C LYS A 398 -38.73 29.08 5.91
N GLU A 399 -39.25 27.87 6.01
CA GLU A 399 -38.79 26.65 5.35
C GLU A 399 -39.05 26.70 3.84
N SER A 400 -40.23 27.14 3.41
CA SER A 400 -40.56 27.29 1.98
C SER A 400 -39.72 28.36 1.28
N LYS A 401 -39.40 29.47 1.96
CA LYS A 401 -38.46 30.49 1.44
C LYS A 401 -37.05 29.93 1.30
N ALA A 402 -36.61 29.13 2.25
CA ALA A 402 -35.30 28.52 2.21
C ALA A 402 -35.19 27.45 1.12
N PHE A 403 -36.25 26.68 0.88
CA PHE A 403 -36.31 25.71 -0.23
C PHE A 403 -36.12 26.40 -1.60
N ILE A 404 -36.82 27.51 -1.85
CA ILE A 404 -36.65 28.31 -3.08
C ILE A 404 -35.20 28.81 -3.21
N LYS A 405 -34.59 29.24 -2.09
CA LYS A 405 -33.20 29.68 -2.07
C LYS A 405 -32.24 28.55 -2.46
N LEU A 406 -32.41 27.37 -1.87
CA LEU A 406 -31.57 26.19 -2.16
C LEU A 406 -31.68 25.75 -3.63
N LEU A 407 -32.88 25.79 -4.22
CA LEU A 407 -33.07 25.53 -5.65
C LEU A 407 -32.39 26.61 -6.53
N GLY A 408 -32.43 27.87 -6.09
CA GLY A 408 -31.69 28.95 -6.73
C GLY A 408 -30.18 28.71 -6.72
N ASP A 409 -29.63 28.48 -5.54
CA ASP A 409 -28.20 28.20 -5.33
C ASP A 409 -27.75 27.03 -6.24
N LYS A 410 -28.56 25.96 -6.33
CA LYS A 410 -28.29 24.83 -7.25
C LYS A 410 -28.30 25.22 -8.73
N ALA A 411 -29.21 26.09 -9.14
CA ALA A 411 -29.30 26.53 -10.52
C ALA A 411 -28.17 27.50 -10.94
N GLY A 412 -27.23 27.83 -10.03
CA GLY A 412 -26.20 28.86 -10.26
C GLY A 412 -26.81 30.26 -10.43
N LEU A 413 -28.06 30.41 -9.98
CA LEU A 413 -28.85 31.61 -10.10
C LEU A 413 -29.13 32.07 -8.69
N SER A 414 -28.75 33.30 -8.35
CA SER A 414 -29.38 33.98 -7.23
C SER A 414 -30.55 34.78 -7.80
N PRO A 415 -31.72 34.18 -8.15
CA PRO A 415 -32.87 35.02 -8.42
C PRO A 415 -33.11 35.78 -7.11
N SER A 416 -33.24 37.10 -7.20
CA SER A 416 -33.63 37.87 -6.03
C SER A 416 -34.96 37.30 -5.57
N LEU A 417 -34.97 36.65 -4.41
CA LEU A 417 -36.19 36.13 -3.75
C LEU A 417 -37.29 37.22 -3.79
N GLU A 418 -36.87 38.49 -3.74
CA GLU A 418 -37.65 39.69 -4.01
C GLU A 418 -38.46 39.68 -5.32
N GLN A 419 -37.95 39.22 -6.46
CA GLN A 419 -38.69 39.14 -7.73
C GLN A 419 -39.79 38.08 -7.68
N ILE A 420 -39.52 36.90 -7.11
CA ILE A 420 -40.55 35.87 -6.88
C ILE A 420 -41.62 36.43 -5.93
N MET A 421 -41.20 37.08 -4.84
CA MET A 421 -42.10 37.72 -3.88
C MET A 421 -42.95 38.83 -4.52
N THR A 422 -42.36 39.65 -5.38
CA THR A 422 -43.05 40.72 -6.11
C THR A 422 -44.06 40.14 -7.11
N LEU A 423 -43.68 39.06 -7.80
CA LEU A 423 -44.56 38.37 -8.73
C LEU A 423 -45.73 37.69 -8.00
N ILE A 424 -45.52 37.14 -6.81
CA ILE A 424 -46.61 36.56 -5.99
C ILE A 424 -47.70 37.61 -5.72
N SER A 425 -47.32 38.85 -5.45
CA SER A 425 -48.24 39.97 -5.18
C SER A 425 -48.91 40.55 -6.44
N ASN A 426 -48.53 40.14 -7.65
CA ASN A 426 -49.12 40.65 -8.89
C ASN A 426 -50.46 39.95 -9.21
N PRO A 427 -51.60 40.67 -9.28
CA PRO A 427 -52.91 40.07 -9.57
C PRO A 427 -53.04 39.53 -11.01
N LEU A 428 -52.18 39.94 -11.94
CA LEU A 428 -52.17 39.49 -13.34
C LEU A 428 -51.15 38.37 -13.62
N LYS A 429 -50.39 37.92 -12.62
CA LYS A 429 -49.30 36.95 -12.77
C LYS A 429 -49.67 35.70 -13.56
N MET A 430 -50.86 35.14 -13.30
CA MET A 430 -51.35 33.95 -13.99
C MET A 430 -51.57 34.20 -15.48
N GLN A 431 -52.01 35.38 -15.88
CA GLN A 431 -52.29 35.70 -17.28
C GLN A 431 -51.00 36.01 -18.05
N GLU A 432 -50.02 36.64 -17.39
CA GLU A 432 -48.73 37.02 -17.98
C GLU A 432 -47.77 35.85 -18.15
N TYR A 433 -47.70 34.93 -17.18
CA TYR A 433 -46.70 33.85 -17.16
C TYR A 433 -47.21 32.48 -17.60
N LEU A 434 -48.50 32.35 -17.92
CA LEU A 434 -49.06 31.13 -18.51
C LEU A 434 -48.37 30.70 -19.82
N PRO A 435 -48.04 31.61 -20.76
CA PRO A 435 -47.28 31.26 -21.95
C PRO A 435 -45.88 30.73 -21.64
N THR A 436 -45.18 31.34 -20.67
CA THR A 436 -43.85 30.89 -20.21
C THR A 436 -43.91 29.49 -19.60
N LEU A 437 -44.95 29.22 -18.80
CA LEU A 437 -45.20 27.92 -18.20
C LEU A 437 -45.37 26.83 -19.27
N ARG A 438 -46.18 27.07 -20.32
CA ARG A 438 -46.36 26.11 -21.43
C ARG A 438 -45.10 25.93 -22.29
N ALA A 439 -44.32 26.99 -22.46
CA ALA A 439 -43.10 26.93 -23.26
C ALA A 439 -41.95 26.20 -22.54
N LEU A 440 -41.90 26.29 -21.21
CA LEU A 440 -40.86 25.67 -20.39
C LEU A 440 -41.19 24.21 -20.02
N LEU A 441 -42.44 23.94 -19.62
CA LEU A 441 -42.90 22.62 -19.20
C LEU A 441 -43.56 21.92 -20.39
N ASP A 442 -42.76 21.54 -21.38
CA ASP A 442 -43.21 21.08 -22.69
C ASP A 442 -43.37 19.56 -22.84
N ASN A 443 -42.87 18.80 -21.87
CA ASN A 443 -42.99 17.34 -21.81
C ASN A 443 -43.33 16.84 -20.40
N ASP A 444 -43.86 15.63 -20.31
CA ASP A 444 -44.35 15.07 -19.05
C ASP A 444 -43.25 14.93 -17.98
N ASP A 445 -41.99 14.60 -18.33
CA ASP A 445 -40.90 14.48 -17.33
C ASP A 445 -40.61 15.80 -16.63
N ILE A 446 -40.51 16.89 -17.40
CA ILE A 446 -40.29 18.23 -16.86
C ILE A 446 -41.54 18.70 -16.09
N ILE A 447 -42.74 18.43 -16.60
CA ILE A 447 -44.01 18.77 -15.92
C ILE A 447 -44.08 18.07 -14.56
N TYR A 448 -43.86 16.75 -14.50
CA TYR A 448 -43.93 15.98 -13.26
C TYR A 448 -42.80 16.31 -12.30
N THR A 449 -41.58 16.57 -12.78
CA THR A 449 -40.48 17.09 -11.93
C THR A 449 -40.90 18.38 -11.26
N TRP A 450 -41.39 19.35 -12.03
CA TRP A 450 -41.82 20.64 -11.50
C TRP A 450 -43.04 20.51 -10.56
N LEU A 451 -44.00 19.65 -10.88
CA LEU A 451 -45.15 19.39 -10.01
C LEU A 451 -44.74 18.75 -8.68
N LEU A 452 -43.77 17.84 -8.67
CA LEU A 452 -43.22 17.24 -7.45
C LEU A 452 -42.57 18.31 -6.56
N ASP A 453 -41.71 19.16 -7.13
CA ASP A 453 -41.06 20.24 -6.38
C ASP A 453 -42.09 21.26 -5.85
N VAL A 454 -43.10 21.60 -6.65
CA VAL A 454 -44.19 22.50 -6.25
C VAL A 454 -45.06 21.88 -5.15
N PHE A 455 -45.42 20.61 -5.24
CA PHE A 455 -46.23 19.96 -4.21
C PHE A 455 -45.46 19.80 -2.91
N TYR A 456 -44.15 19.50 -2.97
CA TYR A 456 -43.29 19.54 -1.80
C TYR A 456 -43.24 20.94 -1.20
N PHE A 457 -43.05 21.97 -2.03
CA PHE A 457 -43.09 23.37 -1.60
C PHE A 457 -44.43 23.78 -0.97
N LEU A 458 -45.57 23.36 -1.51
CA LEU A 458 -46.89 23.60 -0.92
C LEU A 458 -47.07 22.88 0.41
N THR A 459 -46.48 21.68 0.54
CA THR A 459 -46.43 20.95 1.81
C THR A 459 -45.65 21.74 2.87
N LEU A 460 -44.50 22.33 2.50
CA LEU A 460 -43.74 23.25 3.37
C LEU A 460 -44.50 24.53 3.71
N CYS A 461 -45.41 24.98 2.83
CA CYS A 461 -46.31 26.11 3.07
C CYS A 461 -47.57 25.73 3.88
N GLN A 462 -47.76 24.44 4.22
CA GLN A 462 -48.96 23.92 4.87
C GLN A 462 -50.26 24.24 4.11
N LYS A 463 -50.19 24.23 2.77
CA LYS A 463 -51.33 24.47 1.88
C LYS A 463 -51.85 23.16 1.30
N PRO A 464 -53.16 23.02 1.09
CA PRO A 464 -53.70 21.84 0.43
C PRO A 464 -53.27 21.83 -1.04
N LEU A 465 -53.03 20.65 -1.61
CA LEU A 465 -52.53 20.51 -2.99
C LEU A 465 -53.59 20.79 -4.06
N ASP A 466 -54.87 20.89 -3.68
CA ASP A 466 -56.02 21.13 -4.56
C ASP A 466 -56.44 22.62 -4.61
N THR A 467 -55.49 23.54 -4.57
CA THR A 467 -55.81 24.97 -4.65
C THR A 467 -56.39 25.36 -6.03
N PRO A 468 -57.21 26.43 -6.12
CA PRO A 468 -57.72 26.94 -7.40
C PRO A 468 -56.61 27.30 -8.41
N TYR A 469 -55.44 27.72 -7.92
CA TYR A 469 -54.27 28.03 -8.75
C TYR A 469 -53.69 26.77 -9.37
N ILE A 470 -53.48 25.72 -8.56
CA ILE A 470 -53.03 24.41 -9.06
C ILE A 470 -54.05 23.82 -10.04
N ALA A 471 -55.35 23.89 -9.74
CA ALA A 471 -56.39 23.41 -10.65
C ALA A 471 -56.32 24.12 -12.02
N ARG A 472 -56.04 25.43 -12.05
CA ARG A 472 -55.87 26.20 -13.29
C ARG A 472 -54.58 25.82 -14.02
N ILE A 473 -53.47 25.61 -13.31
CA ILE A 473 -52.20 25.16 -13.89
C ILE A 473 -52.35 23.77 -14.52
N LEU A 474 -53.00 22.83 -13.83
CA LEU A 474 -53.26 21.47 -14.31
C LEU A 474 -54.20 21.44 -15.53
N GLN A 475 -55.19 22.34 -15.60
CA GLN A 475 -56.05 22.50 -16.78
C GLN A 475 -55.28 22.95 -18.02
N GLU A 476 -54.19 23.69 -17.82
CA GLU A 476 -53.36 24.25 -18.89
C GLU A 476 -52.25 23.28 -19.32
N LEU A 477 -51.57 22.64 -18.36
CA LEU A 477 -50.51 21.66 -18.65
C LEU A 477 -51.04 20.30 -19.12
N LYS A 478 -52.19 19.86 -18.58
CA LYS A 478 -52.82 18.55 -18.87
C LYS A 478 -51.83 17.35 -18.82
N PRO A 479 -51.09 17.17 -17.70
CA PRO A 479 -50.13 16.06 -17.56
C PRO A 479 -50.79 14.69 -17.79
N ALA A 480 -50.11 13.83 -18.54
CA ALA A 480 -50.65 12.52 -18.88
C ALA A 480 -50.83 11.65 -17.63
N LYS A 481 -51.97 10.96 -17.50
CA LYS A 481 -52.27 10.02 -16.40
C LYS A 481 -52.22 10.61 -14.98
N LEU A 482 -52.34 11.93 -14.81
CA LEU A 482 -52.26 12.57 -13.49
C LEU A 482 -53.17 11.94 -12.44
N LYS A 483 -54.41 11.58 -12.81
CA LYS A 483 -55.36 10.97 -11.86
C LYS A 483 -54.87 9.62 -11.32
N GLU A 484 -54.13 8.86 -12.12
CA GLU A 484 -53.53 7.58 -11.73
C GLU A 484 -52.27 7.81 -10.90
N GLN A 485 -51.48 8.84 -11.21
CA GLN A 485 -50.20 9.11 -10.55
C GLN A 485 -50.33 9.92 -9.25
N PHE A 486 -51.38 10.72 -9.10
CA PHE A 486 -51.57 11.61 -7.95
C PHE A 486 -51.51 10.89 -6.58
N PRO A 487 -52.12 9.71 -6.39
CA PRO A 487 -51.96 8.95 -5.15
C PRO A 487 -50.50 8.54 -4.88
N HIS A 488 -49.73 8.18 -5.90
CA HIS A 488 -48.31 7.84 -5.76
C HIS A 488 -47.47 9.08 -5.40
N ILE A 489 -47.81 10.24 -5.96
CA ILE A 489 -47.13 11.50 -5.64
C ILE A 489 -47.34 11.85 -4.16
N LEU A 490 -48.58 11.69 -3.66
CA LEU A 490 -48.87 11.89 -2.23
C LEU A 490 -48.03 10.97 -1.34
N VAL A 491 -47.90 9.68 -1.70
CA VAL A 491 -47.08 8.72 -0.94
C VAL A 491 -45.63 9.18 -0.88
N ILE A 492 -45.00 9.56 -2.01
CA ILE A 492 -43.60 10.03 -2.01
C ILE A 492 -43.41 11.32 -1.20
N LEU A 493 -44.43 12.17 -1.10
CA LEU A 493 -44.34 13.43 -0.35
C LEU A 493 -44.51 13.25 1.16
N THR A 494 -45.33 12.30 1.61
CA THR A 494 -45.77 12.24 3.02
C THR A 494 -45.48 10.94 3.75
N GLU A 495 -45.36 9.81 3.05
CA GLU A 495 -45.16 8.49 3.67
C GLU A 495 -43.72 8.31 4.15
N GLN A 496 -43.53 7.51 5.21
CA GLN A 496 -42.22 7.17 5.80
C GLN A 496 -41.86 5.70 5.63
N ASP A 497 -42.82 4.85 5.31
CA ASP A 497 -42.62 3.43 4.99
C ASP A 497 -41.84 3.28 3.67
N GLU A 498 -40.61 2.73 3.79
CA GLU A 498 -39.66 2.59 2.67
C GLU A 498 -40.27 1.84 1.47
N GLU A 499 -40.95 0.71 1.72
CA GLU A 499 -41.50 -0.14 0.67
C GLU A 499 -42.61 0.60 -0.09
N LYS A 500 -43.49 1.30 0.63
CA LYS A 500 -44.54 2.11 -0.01
C LYS A 500 -43.97 3.27 -0.81
N VAL A 501 -42.92 3.94 -0.30
CA VAL A 501 -42.24 5.03 -1.02
C VAL A 501 -41.58 4.50 -2.30
N LEU A 502 -40.85 3.38 -2.24
CA LEU A 502 -40.21 2.77 -3.41
C LEU A 502 -41.24 2.30 -4.44
N LEU A 503 -42.34 1.67 -4.01
CA LEU A 503 -43.42 1.27 -4.92
C LEU A 503 -44.06 2.48 -5.62
N ALA A 504 -44.23 3.60 -4.92
CA ALA A 504 -44.73 4.84 -5.51
C ALA A 504 -43.69 5.46 -6.48
N ALA A 505 -42.41 5.46 -6.11
CA ALA A 505 -41.31 5.92 -6.94
C ALA A 505 -41.23 5.14 -8.26
N GLU A 506 -41.38 3.82 -8.21
CA GLU A 506 -41.39 2.96 -9.39
C GLU A 506 -42.54 3.29 -10.35
N LYS A 507 -43.74 3.63 -9.83
CA LYS A 507 -44.87 4.05 -10.66
C LYS A 507 -44.66 5.42 -11.30
N ILE A 508 -44.01 6.33 -10.59
CA ILE A 508 -43.73 7.69 -11.06
C ILE A 508 -42.55 7.72 -12.03
N GLN A 509 -41.55 6.84 -11.86
CA GLN A 509 -40.36 6.75 -12.72
C GLN A 509 -40.70 6.60 -14.21
N GLN A 510 -41.84 5.97 -14.55
CA GLN A 510 -42.32 5.84 -15.92
C GLN A 510 -42.69 7.18 -16.58
N GLN A 511 -42.96 8.21 -15.77
CA GLN A 511 -43.33 9.55 -16.21
C GLN A 511 -42.21 10.56 -15.95
N SER A 512 -41.50 10.43 -14.83
CA SER A 512 -40.46 11.38 -14.47
C SER A 512 -39.41 10.85 -13.51
N HIS A 513 -38.19 11.37 -13.62
CA HIS A 513 -37.10 11.12 -12.67
C HIS A 513 -37.13 12.06 -11.46
N GLY A 514 -38.00 13.06 -11.44
CA GLY A 514 -38.10 14.07 -10.38
C GLY A 514 -38.40 13.52 -8.98
N TRP A 515 -38.88 12.28 -8.87
CA TRP A 515 -39.07 11.62 -7.57
C TRP A 515 -37.74 11.50 -6.78
N LYS A 516 -36.61 11.38 -7.48
CA LYS A 516 -35.26 11.35 -6.88
C LYS A 516 -34.95 12.63 -6.11
N ASN A 517 -35.46 13.77 -6.59
CA ASN A 517 -35.30 15.05 -5.91
C ASN A 517 -36.03 15.03 -4.56
N ILE A 518 -37.27 14.52 -4.53
CA ILE A 518 -38.07 14.44 -3.29
C ILE A 518 -37.43 13.53 -2.26
N VAL A 519 -36.91 12.37 -2.67
CA VAL A 519 -36.14 11.47 -1.80
C VAL A 519 -35.00 12.22 -1.12
N ARG A 520 -34.27 13.06 -1.86
CA ARG A 520 -33.18 13.89 -1.32
C ARG A 520 -33.65 15.02 -0.42
N TYR A 521 -34.68 15.78 -0.83
CA TYR A 521 -35.20 16.88 -0.03
C TYR A 521 -35.70 16.41 1.34
N ARG A 522 -36.16 15.16 1.41
CA ARG A 522 -36.66 14.50 2.62
C ARG A 522 -35.61 13.66 3.33
N GLU A 523 -34.39 13.56 2.81
CA GLU A 523 -33.30 12.69 3.32
C GLU A 523 -33.75 11.25 3.59
N LEU A 524 -34.59 10.69 2.70
CA LEU A 524 -35.11 9.34 2.90
C LEU A 524 -34.00 8.31 2.71
N ARG A 525 -33.95 7.36 3.64
CA ARG A 525 -33.07 6.19 3.61
C ARG A 525 -33.90 4.94 3.37
N PHE A 526 -33.26 3.93 2.76
CA PHE A 526 -33.91 2.69 2.34
C PHE A 526 -33.19 1.46 2.91
N GLU A 527 -32.88 1.51 4.20
CA GLU A 527 -32.07 0.49 4.88
C GLU A 527 -32.83 -0.84 4.94
N GLN A 528 -34.09 -0.84 5.38
CA GLN A 528 -34.89 -2.07 5.49
C GLN A 528 -35.11 -2.75 4.13
N SER A 529 -35.14 -1.96 3.06
CA SER A 529 -35.42 -2.45 1.71
C SER A 529 -34.24 -3.14 1.04
N PHE A 530 -33.00 -2.70 1.30
CA PHE A 530 -31.82 -3.18 0.57
C PHE A 530 -30.75 -3.85 1.45
N PHE A 531 -30.77 -3.67 2.78
CA PHE A 531 -29.72 -4.15 3.68
C PHE A 531 -29.52 -5.67 3.63
N GLU A 532 -30.59 -6.47 3.61
CA GLU A 532 -30.47 -7.92 3.56
C GLU A 532 -29.77 -8.39 2.27
N LEU A 533 -30.16 -7.82 1.13
CA LEU A 533 -29.56 -8.16 -0.16
C LEU A 533 -28.09 -7.71 -0.24
N LYS A 534 -27.78 -6.52 0.27
CA LYS A 534 -26.40 -6.01 0.39
C LYS A 534 -25.55 -6.97 1.21
N ASN A 535 -25.98 -7.33 2.43
CA ASN A 535 -25.21 -8.21 3.30
C ASN A 535 -24.99 -9.60 2.68
N ARG A 536 -25.99 -10.15 2.00
CA ARG A 536 -25.84 -11.43 1.30
C ARG A 536 -24.85 -11.36 0.15
N LEU A 537 -24.72 -10.22 -0.53
CA LEU A 537 -23.69 -9.98 -1.55
C LEU A 537 -22.30 -9.78 -0.95
N ASP A 538 -22.20 -9.03 0.15
CA ASP A 538 -20.93 -8.81 0.87
C ASP A 538 -20.36 -10.13 1.42
N ASN A 539 -21.23 -11.03 1.88
CA ASN A 539 -20.82 -12.32 2.45
C ASN A 539 -20.32 -13.34 1.42
N VAL A 540 -20.53 -13.13 0.11
CA VAL A 540 -20.06 -14.05 -0.95
C VAL A 540 -18.55 -14.24 -0.89
N ARG A 541 -17.79 -13.23 -0.43
CA ARG A 541 -16.33 -13.32 -0.27
C ARG A 541 -15.91 -14.41 0.72
N PHE A 542 -16.52 -14.41 1.90
CA PHE A 542 -16.14 -15.34 2.96
C PHE A 542 -16.40 -16.79 2.55
N ASP A 543 -17.43 -17.01 1.73
CA ASP A 543 -17.75 -18.32 1.18
C ASP A 543 -16.75 -18.79 0.09
N SER A 544 -15.94 -17.89 -0.48
CA SER A 544 -14.90 -18.22 -1.47
C SER A 544 -13.50 -18.47 -0.90
N ASP A 545 -13.18 -17.93 0.28
CA ASP A 545 -11.83 -17.97 0.87
C ASP A 545 -11.30 -19.42 1.00
N GLU A 546 -12.16 -20.38 1.39
CA GLU A 546 -11.75 -21.80 1.51
C GLU A 546 -11.31 -22.41 0.17
N ILE A 547 -11.90 -21.97 -0.94
CA ILE A 547 -11.58 -22.50 -2.28
C ILE A 547 -10.26 -21.88 -2.77
N GLU A 548 -10.01 -20.60 -2.47
CA GLU A 548 -8.73 -19.92 -2.76
C GLU A 548 -7.56 -20.54 -1.99
N ASP A 549 -7.75 -20.83 -0.70
CA ASP A 549 -6.74 -21.50 0.13
C ASP A 549 -6.40 -22.89 -0.45
N GLN A 550 -7.42 -23.67 -0.85
CA GLN A 550 -7.22 -24.98 -1.47
C GLN A 550 -6.49 -24.91 -2.82
N LEU A 551 -6.72 -23.84 -3.59
CA LEU A 551 -6.05 -23.63 -4.86
C LEU A 551 -4.58 -23.24 -4.66
N SER A 552 -4.30 -22.38 -3.68
CA SER A 552 -2.94 -21.98 -3.29
C SER A 552 -2.12 -23.18 -2.78
N ASP A 553 -2.70 -24.00 -1.92
CA ASP A 553 -2.08 -25.25 -1.45
C ASP A 553 -1.77 -26.20 -2.61
N LEU A 554 -2.66 -26.26 -3.60
CA LEU A 554 -2.48 -27.08 -4.78
C LEU A 554 -1.37 -26.56 -5.69
N GLU A 555 -1.22 -25.24 -5.84
CA GLU A 555 -0.13 -24.62 -6.59
C GLU A 555 1.23 -24.96 -5.97
N ILE A 556 1.35 -24.82 -4.64
CA ILE A 556 2.56 -25.20 -3.88
C ILE A 556 2.88 -26.67 -4.12
N LYS A 557 1.87 -27.54 -4.07
CA LYS A 557 2.05 -28.98 -4.33
C LYS A 557 2.40 -29.30 -5.78
N ALA A 558 1.91 -28.52 -6.74
CA ALA A 558 2.24 -28.71 -8.15
C ALA A 558 3.69 -28.34 -8.45
N MET A 559 4.27 -27.40 -7.70
CA MET A 559 5.68 -26.99 -7.81
C MET A 559 6.65 -28.15 -7.53
N ASP A 560 6.28 -29.10 -6.66
CA ASP A 560 7.06 -30.33 -6.40
C ASP A 560 7.23 -31.22 -7.66
N TYR A 561 6.47 -30.95 -8.73
CA TYR A 561 6.46 -31.72 -9.97
C TYR A 561 6.83 -30.89 -11.20
N ASP A 562 7.41 -29.70 -11.00
CA ASP A 562 7.79 -28.74 -12.05
C ASP A 562 8.82 -29.32 -13.03
N SER A 563 9.98 -29.76 -12.54
CA SER A 563 11.03 -30.35 -13.39
C SER A 563 11.29 -31.83 -13.09
N TYR A 564 11.43 -32.63 -14.16
CA TYR A 564 11.98 -33.98 -14.07
C TYR A 564 13.51 -33.90 -14.20
N ASN A 565 14.23 -33.92 -13.08
CA ASN A 565 15.69 -33.99 -13.08
C ASN A 565 16.17 -35.42 -12.75
N PRO A 566 16.60 -36.22 -13.73
CA PRO A 566 17.06 -37.58 -13.48
C PRO A 566 18.37 -37.66 -12.66
N ASN A 567 19.03 -36.52 -12.42
CA ASN A 567 20.35 -36.44 -11.78
C ASN A 567 20.34 -35.98 -10.31
N ASP A 568 19.19 -35.66 -9.70
CA ASP A 568 19.17 -35.14 -8.32
C ASP A 568 19.27 -36.23 -7.23
N TRP A 569 19.40 -37.50 -7.61
CA TRP A 569 19.47 -38.63 -6.68
C TRP A 569 20.66 -39.51 -7.04
N ASP A 570 21.79 -39.29 -6.39
CA ASP A 570 23.03 -40.06 -6.57
C ASP A 570 22.85 -41.46 -5.93
N PHE A 571 22.24 -42.39 -6.68
CA PHE A 571 22.19 -43.81 -6.35
C PHE A 571 22.88 -44.62 -7.47
N SER A 572 24.18 -44.90 -7.31
CA SER A 572 24.87 -45.80 -8.23
C SER A 572 24.34 -47.24 -8.14
N LEU A 573 24.20 -47.91 -9.31
CA LEU A 573 24.04 -49.35 -9.59
C LEU A 573 22.61 -49.94 -9.75
N ILE A 574 21.53 -49.14 -9.77
CA ILE A 574 20.14 -49.63 -10.08
C ILE A 574 19.48 -48.85 -11.26
N ASP A 575 20.30 -48.29 -12.16
CA ASP A 575 19.96 -47.19 -13.07
C ASP A 575 19.13 -47.50 -14.33
N LYS A 576 18.41 -48.63 -14.39
CA LYS A 576 17.41 -48.88 -15.46
C LYS A 576 16.03 -49.25 -14.96
N ALA A 577 15.90 -49.63 -13.70
CA ALA A 577 14.60 -49.93 -13.10
C ALA A 577 13.95 -48.67 -12.49
N PHE A 578 14.75 -47.71 -12.00
CA PHE A 578 14.24 -46.53 -11.28
C PHE A 578 13.90 -45.32 -12.17
N GLY A 579 14.47 -45.17 -13.37
CA GLY A 579 14.03 -44.14 -14.32
C GLY A 579 12.57 -44.30 -14.76
N LYS A 580 12.03 -45.53 -14.71
CA LYS A 580 10.59 -45.81 -14.88
C LYS A 580 9.76 -45.49 -13.63
N ILE A 581 10.34 -45.60 -12.44
CA ILE A 581 9.66 -45.33 -11.16
C ILE A 581 9.58 -43.82 -10.90
N SER A 582 10.64 -43.06 -11.21
CA SER A 582 10.68 -41.59 -11.09
C SER A 582 9.81 -40.89 -12.14
N SER A 583 9.88 -41.30 -13.42
CA SER A 583 8.93 -40.79 -14.43
C SER A 583 7.48 -41.14 -14.11
N SER A 584 7.22 -42.33 -13.56
CA SER A 584 5.89 -42.70 -13.07
C SER A 584 5.48 -41.87 -11.84
N TYR A 585 6.40 -41.55 -10.93
CA TYR A 585 6.12 -40.72 -9.75
C TYR A 585 5.72 -39.29 -10.14
N SER A 586 6.48 -38.63 -11.02
CA SER A 586 6.11 -37.31 -11.56
C SER A 586 4.81 -37.38 -12.35
N THR A 587 4.61 -38.40 -13.19
CA THR A 587 3.36 -38.56 -13.95
C THR A 587 2.13 -38.76 -13.04
N ILE A 588 2.27 -39.58 -11.98
CA ILE A 588 1.21 -39.82 -10.99
C ILE A 588 0.96 -38.54 -10.17
N GLY A 589 2.01 -37.83 -9.75
CA GLY A 589 1.93 -36.56 -9.04
C GLY A 589 1.21 -35.48 -9.87
N ARG A 590 1.63 -35.28 -11.11
CA ARG A 590 1.01 -34.37 -12.09
C ARG A 590 -0.46 -34.73 -12.36
N THR A 591 -0.76 -36.01 -12.55
CA THR A 591 -2.14 -36.49 -12.73
C THR A 591 -3.00 -36.25 -11.48
N SER A 592 -2.43 -36.45 -10.30
CA SER A 592 -3.10 -36.15 -9.04
C SER A 592 -3.37 -34.64 -8.92
N CYS A 593 -2.41 -33.79 -9.27
CA CYS A 593 -2.57 -32.34 -9.19
C CYS A 593 -3.62 -31.84 -10.19
N LEU A 594 -3.61 -32.33 -11.44
CA LEU A 594 -4.63 -32.01 -12.44
C LEU A 594 -6.03 -32.48 -12.01
N SER A 595 -6.14 -33.67 -11.42
CA SER A 595 -7.41 -34.16 -10.86
C SER A 595 -7.92 -33.27 -9.73
N SER A 596 -7.05 -32.86 -8.81
CA SER A 596 -7.37 -31.89 -7.75
C SER A 596 -7.77 -30.54 -8.33
N LEU A 597 -7.09 -30.05 -9.38
CA LEU A 597 -7.43 -28.79 -10.05
C LEU A 597 -8.83 -28.84 -10.67
N ASN A 598 -9.17 -29.95 -11.34
CA ASN A 598 -10.52 -30.18 -11.87
C ASN A 598 -11.57 -30.31 -10.77
N SER A 599 -11.22 -30.90 -9.62
CA SER A 599 -12.09 -30.92 -8.45
C SER A 599 -12.36 -29.51 -7.93
N ILE A 600 -11.33 -28.65 -7.84
CA ILE A 600 -11.46 -27.26 -7.39
C ILE A 600 -12.28 -26.44 -8.41
N LYS A 601 -12.03 -26.61 -9.71
CA LYS A 601 -12.86 -26.03 -10.78
C LYS A 601 -14.35 -26.36 -10.61
N ASN A 602 -14.68 -27.61 -10.28
CA ASN A 602 -16.05 -28.02 -10.04
C ASN A 602 -16.64 -27.33 -8.81
N LYS A 603 -15.86 -27.19 -7.72
CA LYS A 603 -16.25 -26.39 -6.55
C LYS A 603 -16.50 -24.93 -6.92
N TYR A 604 -15.66 -24.31 -7.75
CA TYR A 604 -15.90 -22.94 -8.25
C TYR A 604 -17.18 -22.83 -9.06
N SER A 605 -17.45 -23.81 -9.94
CA SER A 605 -18.66 -23.82 -10.74
C SER A 605 -19.91 -23.96 -9.87
N GLU A 606 -19.84 -24.80 -8.83
CA GLU A 606 -20.91 -24.97 -7.84
C GLU A 606 -21.10 -23.70 -6.99
N PHE A 607 -20.01 -23.11 -6.50
CA PHE A 607 -20.00 -21.84 -5.77
C PHE A 607 -20.69 -20.73 -6.58
N ILE A 608 -20.22 -20.47 -7.81
CA ILE A 608 -20.84 -19.45 -8.68
C ILE A 608 -22.31 -19.77 -8.89
N SER A 609 -22.68 -21.04 -9.12
CA SER A 609 -24.07 -21.45 -9.30
C SER A 609 -24.94 -21.17 -8.06
N ASN A 610 -24.43 -21.41 -6.85
CA ASN A 610 -25.13 -21.20 -5.59
C ASN A 610 -25.40 -19.70 -5.34
N HIS A 611 -24.43 -18.84 -5.64
CA HIS A 611 -24.55 -17.40 -5.43
C HIS A 611 -25.16 -16.65 -6.63
N ARG A 612 -25.33 -17.32 -7.78
CA ARG A 612 -25.86 -16.72 -9.02
C ARG A 612 -27.25 -16.09 -8.84
N SER A 613 -28.09 -16.71 -8.03
CA SER A 613 -29.44 -16.21 -7.76
C SER A 613 -29.42 -14.84 -7.06
N ILE A 614 -28.51 -14.67 -6.09
CA ILE A 614 -28.33 -13.45 -5.31
C ILE A 614 -27.74 -12.35 -6.21
N PHE A 615 -26.72 -12.70 -7.00
CA PHE A 615 -26.13 -11.81 -7.99
C PHE A 615 -27.17 -11.28 -8.99
N TYR A 616 -28.03 -12.16 -9.51
CA TYR A 616 -29.13 -11.75 -10.40
C TYR A 616 -30.20 -10.93 -9.70
N GLN A 617 -30.48 -11.20 -8.42
CA GLN A 617 -31.39 -10.38 -7.63
C GLN A 617 -30.86 -8.95 -7.49
N GLY A 618 -29.57 -8.77 -7.16
CA GLY A 618 -28.92 -7.45 -7.13
C GLY A 618 -29.00 -6.73 -8.48
N ASN A 619 -28.66 -7.43 -9.57
CA ASN A 619 -28.75 -6.86 -10.91
C ASN A 619 -30.19 -6.52 -11.35
N ASN A 620 -31.20 -7.25 -10.86
CA ASN A 620 -32.59 -6.93 -11.11
C ASN A 620 -33.01 -5.63 -10.39
N GLU A 621 -32.50 -5.37 -9.18
CA GLU A 621 -32.73 -4.08 -8.50
C GLU A 621 -32.08 -2.93 -9.27
N LEU A 622 -30.85 -3.07 -9.78
CA LEU A 622 -30.24 -2.06 -10.63
C LEU A 622 -31.10 -1.76 -11.86
N LYS A 623 -31.56 -2.81 -12.56
CA LYS A 623 -32.43 -2.67 -13.74
C LYS A 623 -33.76 -2.00 -13.40
N ARG A 624 -34.36 -2.32 -12.24
CA ARG A 624 -35.60 -1.70 -11.76
C ARG A 624 -35.49 -0.17 -11.72
N TRP A 625 -34.32 0.34 -11.31
CA TRP A 625 -34.04 1.77 -11.20
C TRP A 625 -33.34 2.39 -12.42
N GLY A 626 -33.23 1.64 -13.53
CA GLY A 626 -32.68 2.11 -14.80
C GLY A 626 -31.16 2.08 -14.90
N PHE A 627 -30.45 1.41 -13.98
CA PHE A 627 -28.99 1.28 -14.01
C PHE A 627 -28.54 0.11 -14.88
N SER A 628 -27.35 0.25 -15.47
CA SER A 628 -26.68 -0.82 -16.20
C SER A 628 -26.34 -1.99 -15.28
N SER A 629 -26.47 -3.22 -15.78
CA SER A 629 -26.08 -4.41 -15.02
C SER A 629 -24.57 -4.51 -14.87
N ILE A 630 -24.14 -4.99 -13.72
CA ILE A 630 -22.76 -5.35 -13.45
C ILE A 630 -22.56 -6.78 -13.95
N ASP A 631 -21.50 -7.00 -14.73
CA ASP A 631 -21.13 -8.30 -15.28
C ASP A 631 -19.76 -8.73 -14.73
N PHE A 632 -19.45 -10.02 -14.88
CA PHE A 632 -18.16 -10.59 -14.48
C PHE A 632 -17.56 -11.44 -15.58
N LYS A 633 -16.23 -11.50 -15.64
CA LYS A 633 -15.51 -12.34 -16.60
C LYS A 633 -15.57 -13.79 -16.13
N HIS A 634 -16.06 -14.66 -17.01
CA HIS A 634 -16.11 -16.10 -16.78
C HIS A 634 -15.19 -16.81 -17.77
N GLU A 635 -14.00 -17.19 -17.31
CA GLU A 635 -12.97 -17.82 -18.15
C GLU A 635 -13.02 -19.36 -18.07
N ILE A 636 -13.86 -19.92 -17.19
CA ILE A 636 -13.97 -21.36 -16.95
C ILE A 636 -14.81 -22.04 -18.04
N GLY A 637 -14.19 -23.01 -18.73
CA GLY A 637 -14.89 -23.86 -19.69
C GLY A 637 -15.69 -25.00 -19.06
N TYR A 638 -16.67 -25.54 -19.80
CA TYR A 638 -17.47 -26.69 -19.35
C TYR A 638 -16.68 -28.01 -19.26
N ARG A 639 -15.58 -28.13 -20.00
CA ARG A 639 -14.76 -29.35 -20.02
C ARG A 639 -13.66 -29.29 -18.98
N ASP A 640 -13.32 -30.44 -18.42
CA ASP A 640 -12.17 -30.57 -17.54
C ASP A 640 -10.88 -30.11 -18.23
N PHE A 641 -9.96 -29.56 -17.45
CA PHE A 641 -8.63 -29.24 -17.92
C PHE A 641 -7.90 -30.52 -18.29
N GLU A 642 -7.28 -30.49 -19.47
CA GLU A 642 -6.46 -31.58 -19.99
C GLU A 642 -5.02 -31.07 -20.10
N LEU A 643 -4.08 -31.77 -19.47
CA LEU A 643 -2.63 -31.52 -19.57
C LEU A 643 -1.92 -32.83 -19.92
N ASP A 644 -0.84 -32.73 -20.70
CA ASP A 644 0.08 -33.85 -20.86
C ASP A 644 0.90 -34.01 -19.57
N ASN A 645 0.45 -34.91 -18.70
CA ASN A 645 1.10 -35.21 -17.43
C ASN A 645 2.37 -36.06 -17.56
N SER A 646 2.82 -36.36 -18.78
CA SER A 646 4.06 -37.11 -18.99
C SER A 646 5.25 -36.41 -18.34
N SER A 647 6.22 -37.18 -17.85
CA SER A 647 7.48 -36.63 -17.33
C SER A 647 8.35 -35.95 -18.42
N THR A 648 7.93 -35.99 -19.68
CA THR A 648 8.59 -35.36 -20.83
C THR A 648 8.02 -33.98 -21.17
N ASN A 649 6.91 -33.57 -20.55
CA ASN A 649 6.38 -32.22 -20.68
C ASN A 649 7.14 -31.28 -19.72
N GLU A 650 8.10 -30.53 -20.24
CA GLU A 650 8.91 -29.56 -19.48
C GLU A 650 8.13 -28.28 -19.16
N GLU A 651 7.07 -27.97 -19.91
CA GLU A 651 6.20 -26.80 -19.71
C GLU A 651 4.98 -27.12 -18.83
N TRP A 652 4.91 -28.31 -18.24
CA TRP A 652 3.70 -28.79 -17.56
C TRP A 652 3.25 -27.84 -16.44
N TYR A 653 4.19 -27.34 -15.64
CA TYR A 653 3.87 -26.46 -14.51
C TYR A 653 3.40 -25.08 -14.99
N GLU A 654 4.01 -24.52 -16.04
CA GLU A 654 3.54 -23.26 -16.63
C GLU A 654 2.11 -23.40 -17.17
N GLN A 655 1.82 -24.51 -17.86
CA GLN A 655 0.47 -24.82 -18.36
C GLN A 655 -0.52 -25.06 -17.20
N PHE A 656 -0.07 -25.69 -16.10
CA PHE A 656 -0.86 -25.86 -14.88
C PHE A 656 -1.18 -24.51 -14.22
N CYS A 657 -0.18 -23.66 -14.02
CA CYS A 657 -0.33 -22.30 -13.50
C CYS A 657 -1.23 -21.45 -14.39
N HIS A 658 -1.24 -21.66 -15.71
CA HIS A 658 -2.19 -20.97 -16.59
C HIS A 658 -3.64 -21.30 -16.25
N PHE A 659 -3.97 -22.58 -16.01
CA PHE A 659 -5.32 -23.00 -15.63
C PHE A 659 -5.69 -22.57 -14.21
N GLU A 660 -4.75 -22.62 -13.27
CA GLU A 660 -4.91 -22.05 -11.92
C GLU A 660 -5.30 -20.57 -12.02
N ARG A 661 -4.54 -19.75 -12.75
CA ARG A 661 -4.83 -18.32 -12.94
C ARG A 661 -6.20 -18.06 -13.56
N GLN A 662 -6.66 -18.91 -14.49
CA GLN A 662 -8.02 -18.78 -15.06
C GLN A 662 -9.10 -18.97 -13.98
N LEU A 663 -8.91 -19.91 -13.05
CA LEU A 663 -9.82 -20.12 -11.93
C LEU A 663 -9.83 -18.91 -10.99
N THR A 664 -8.63 -18.47 -10.57
CA THR A 664 -8.43 -17.32 -9.68
C THR A 664 -9.01 -16.03 -10.27
N ASN A 665 -8.73 -15.74 -11.54
CA ASN A 665 -9.29 -14.57 -12.23
C ASN A 665 -10.82 -14.61 -12.31
N THR A 666 -11.41 -15.78 -12.58
CA THR A 666 -12.87 -15.93 -12.64
C THR A 666 -13.51 -15.71 -11.27
N LEU A 667 -12.91 -16.25 -10.20
CA LEU A 667 -13.41 -16.06 -8.85
C LEU A 667 -13.32 -14.60 -8.42
N HIS A 668 -12.14 -13.97 -8.55
CA HIS A 668 -11.94 -12.56 -8.25
C HIS A 668 -12.91 -11.68 -9.04
N SER A 669 -13.11 -11.95 -10.34
CA SER A 669 -14.05 -11.17 -11.14
C SER A 669 -15.50 -11.32 -10.65
N PHE A 670 -15.92 -12.51 -10.22
CA PHE A 670 -17.27 -12.71 -9.67
C PHE A 670 -17.42 -12.03 -8.30
N HIS A 671 -16.41 -12.16 -7.43
CA HIS A 671 -16.36 -11.50 -6.14
C HIS A 671 -16.45 -9.97 -6.28
N ASP A 672 -15.60 -9.39 -7.14
CA ASP A 672 -15.58 -7.96 -7.41
C ASP A 672 -16.94 -7.46 -7.92
N ALA A 673 -17.60 -8.23 -8.78
CA ALA A 673 -18.93 -7.90 -9.28
C ALA A 673 -20.01 -7.93 -8.17
N CYS A 674 -19.94 -8.89 -7.24
CA CYS A 674 -20.82 -8.92 -6.06
C CYS A 674 -20.58 -7.72 -5.14
N ARG A 675 -19.31 -7.38 -4.88
CA ARG A 675 -18.94 -6.21 -4.06
C ARG A 675 -19.41 -4.90 -4.71
N ASP A 676 -19.28 -4.78 -6.02
CA ASP A 676 -19.73 -3.59 -6.75
C ASP A 676 -21.25 -3.44 -6.71
N LEU A 677 -22.01 -4.55 -6.80
CA LEU A 677 -23.45 -4.55 -6.58
C LEU A 677 -23.80 -4.13 -5.15
N ALA A 678 -23.13 -4.69 -4.14
CA ALA A 678 -23.36 -4.34 -2.75
C ALA A 678 -23.08 -2.84 -2.48
N SER A 679 -22.00 -2.32 -3.07
CA SER A 679 -21.64 -0.90 -3.01
C SER A 679 -22.70 -0.02 -3.68
N GLN A 680 -23.24 -0.45 -4.84
CA GLN A 680 -24.34 0.26 -5.51
C GLN A 680 -25.64 0.23 -4.69
N LEU A 681 -25.95 -0.88 -4.03
CA LEU A 681 -27.08 -0.97 -3.11
C LEU A 681 -26.89 -0.08 -1.89
N SER A 682 -25.66 0.11 -1.41
CA SER A 682 -25.36 1.08 -0.34
C SER A 682 -25.76 2.50 -0.74
N LEU A 683 -25.49 2.91 -1.99
CA LEU A 683 -25.96 4.19 -2.51
C LEU A 683 -27.49 4.28 -2.51
N PHE A 684 -28.20 3.18 -2.82
CA PHE A 684 -29.66 3.14 -2.75
C PHE A 684 -30.18 3.21 -1.32
N ILE A 685 -29.54 2.54 -0.36
CA ILE A 685 -29.83 2.69 1.09
C ILE A 685 -29.72 4.17 1.49
N ASP A 686 -28.70 4.85 0.96
CA ASP A 686 -28.48 6.27 1.19
C ASP A 686 -29.48 7.20 0.48
N GLY A 687 -30.42 6.67 -0.31
CA GLY A 687 -31.37 7.46 -1.09
C GLY A 687 -30.76 8.06 -2.36
N ASN A 688 -29.56 7.60 -2.77
CA ASN A 688 -28.86 8.09 -3.94
C ASN A 688 -29.09 7.20 -5.18
N PHE A 689 -29.98 7.67 -6.05
CA PHE A 689 -30.30 7.03 -7.33
C PHE A 689 -29.73 7.81 -8.54
N ASN A 690 -28.60 8.50 -8.40
CA ASN A 690 -27.91 9.17 -9.52
C ASN A 690 -27.07 8.18 -10.34
N GLU A 691 -27.28 8.14 -11.65
CA GLU A 691 -26.51 7.28 -12.55
C GLU A 691 -25.04 7.74 -12.69
N ASN A 692 -24.81 9.06 -12.72
CA ASN A 692 -23.47 9.67 -12.80
C ASN A 692 -22.59 9.44 -11.55
N GLU A 693 -23.21 8.94 -10.47
CA GLU A 693 -22.56 8.58 -9.20
C GLU A 693 -22.61 7.06 -8.98
N SER A 694 -22.97 6.29 -9.99
CA SER A 694 -22.92 4.83 -9.93
C SER A 694 -21.48 4.33 -9.76
N ILE A 695 -21.34 3.18 -9.10
CA ILE A 695 -20.03 2.55 -8.86
C ILE A 695 -19.30 2.27 -10.17
N LEU A 696 -20.03 1.86 -11.22
CA LEU A 696 -19.46 1.63 -12.55
C LEU A 696 -18.85 2.91 -13.15
N GLU A 697 -19.57 4.03 -13.08
CA GLU A 697 -19.10 5.29 -13.65
C GLU A 697 -17.93 5.88 -12.85
N LEU A 698 -17.96 5.74 -11.52
CA LEU A 698 -16.85 6.15 -10.64
C LEU A 698 -15.57 5.36 -10.93
N LYS A 699 -15.69 4.03 -11.12
CA LYS A 699 -14.53 3.19 -11.47
C LYS A 699 -13.95 3.55 -12.83
N LYS A 700 -14.81 3.78 -13.82
CA LYS A 700 -14.38 4.19 -15.16
C LYS A 700 -13.60 5.51 -15.12
N ARG A 701 -14.12 6.51 -14.40
CA ARG A 701 -13.47 7.81 -14.23
C ARG A 701 -12.11 7.69 -13.53
N LYS A 702 -12.04 6.90 -12.45
CA LYS A 702 -10.79 6.63 -11.73
C LYS A 702 -9.74 5.93 -12.61
N TYR A 703 -10.16 5.01 -13.47
CA TYR A 703 -9.26 4.34 -14.40
C TYR A 703 -8.73 5.30 -15.47
N GLU A 704 -9.58 6.17 -16.02
CA GLU A 704 -9.18 7.21 -16.98
C GLU A 704 -8.20 8.22 -16.34
N GLU A 705 -8.47 8.66 -15.10
CA GLU A 705 -7.57 9.54 -14.33
C GLU A 705 -6.21 8.89 -14.05
N GLN A 706 -6.20 7.60 -13.69
CA GLN A 706 -4.96 6.87 -13.46
C GLN A 706 -4.13 6.75 -14.75
N LEU A 707 -4.77 6.46 -15.88
CA LEU A 707 -4.11 6.37 -17.17
C LEU A 707 -3.53 7.73 -17.61
N GLU A 708 -4.26 8.83 -17.36
CA GLU A 708 -3.79 10.19 -17.62
C GLU A 708 -2.58 10.55 -16.72
N GLN A 709 -2.63 10.16 -15.44
CA GLN A 709 -1.54 10.37 -14.50
C GLN A 709 -0.29 9.58 -14.89
N GLU A 710 -0.42 8.31 -15.28
CA GLU A 710 0.69 7.48 -15.77
C GLU A 710 1.31 8.06 -17.05
N GLN A 711 0.49 8.56 -17.98
CA GLN A 711 0.98 9.25 -19.18
C GLN A 711 1.72 10.53 -18.85
N GLN A 712 1.20 11.34 -17.94
CA GLN A 712 1.83 12.60 -17.52
C GLN A 712 3.15 12.36 -16.76
N GLU A 713 3.21 11.34 -15.92
CA GLU A 713 4.43 10.90 -15.24
C GLU A 713 5.48 10.43 -16.27
N LYS A 714 5.07 9.65 -17.27
CA LYS A 714 5.97 9.21 -18.34
C LYS A 714 6.53 10.38 -19.14
N LEU A 715 5.70 11.36 -19.49
CA LEU A 715 6.13 12.57 -20.21
C LEU A 715 7.12 13.40 -19.40
N THR A 716 6.88 13.54 -18.09
CA THR A 716 7.79 14.29 -17.21
C THR A 716 9.11 13.57 -16.98
N LYS A 717 9.14 12.24 -17.06
CA LYS A 717 10.35 11.41 -16.91
C LYS A 717 11.12 11.15 -18.21
N GLN A 718 10.76 11.77 -19.34
CA GLN A 718 11.55 11.71 -20.58
C GLN A 718 12.83 12.55 -20.53
N ALA A 719 12.87 13.53 -19.63
CA ALA A 719 14.04 14.36 -19.41
C ALA A 719 14.14 14.73 -17.92
N VAL A 720 15.35 14.84 -17.41
CA VAL A 720 15.61 15.18 -16.00
C VAL A 720 16.41 16.46 -15.92
N VAL A 721 16.15 17.25 -14.89
CA VAL A 721 16.95 18.44 -14.59
C VAL A 721 18.14 18.00 -13.73
N ILE A 722 19.34 18.36 -14.15
CA ILE A 722 20.57 18.15 -13.40
C ILE A 722 21.27 19.50 -13.21
N GLU A 723 21.88 19.70 -12.05
CA GLU A 723 22.71 20.86 -11.80
C GLU A 723 24.14 20.59 -12.29
N LYS A 724 24.65 21.45 -13.15
CA LYS A 724 26.02 21.38 -13.68
C LYS A 724 26.60 22.79 -13.77
N ASP A 725 27.77 23.00 -13.17
CA ASP A 725 28.47 24.29 -13.18
C ASP A 725 27.59 25.46 -12.67
N ASP A 726 26.85 25.23 -11.56
CA ASP A 726 25.86 26.14 -10.97
C ASP A 726 24.70 26.56 -11.91
N CYS A 727 24.45 25.76 -12.97
CA CYS A 727 23.38 25.98 -13.95
C CYS A 727 22.51 24.72 -14.10
N GLU A 728 21.19 24.89 -14.09
CA GLU A 728 20.25 23.80 -14.37
C GLU A 728 20.31 23.42 -15.86
N HIS A 729 20.53 22.14 -16.13
CA HIS A 729 20.51 21.55 -17.47
C HIS A 729 19.46 20.46 -17.54
N LEU A 730 18.69 20.46 -18.63
CA LEU A 730 17.79 19.37 -18.97
C LEU A 730 18.58 18.30 -19.73
N LEU A 731 18.65 17.11 -19.14
CA LEU A 731 19.26 15.91 -19.69
C LEU A 731 18.18 14.99 -20.27
N SER A 732 18.36 14.59 -21.53
CA SER A 732 17.57 13.53 -22.17
C SER A 732 18.48 12.61 -22.99
N ILE A 733 17.98 11.44 -23.37
CA ILE A 733 18.69 10.50 -24.25
C ILE A 733 17.91 10.42 -25.57
N GLU A 734 18.54 10.82 -26.68
CA GLU A 734 17.97 10.67 -28.01
C GLU A 734 18.49 9.37 -28.65
N TRP A 735 17.57 8.48 -29.02
CA TRP A 735 17.89 7.18 -29.62
C TRP A 735 17.83 7.22 -31.14
N SER A 736 18.79 6.57 -31.78
CA SER A 736 18.87 6.39 -33.23
C SER A 736 19.19 4.94 -33.56
N GLN A 737 18.70 4.42 -34.68
CA GLN A 737 19.00 3.07 -35.11
C GLN A 737 20.41 2.98 -35.73
N ILE A 738 21.14 1.91 -35.45
CA ILE A 738 22.38 1.59 -36.15
C ILE A 738 22.01 0.88 -37.46
N GLU A 739 22.27 1.54 -38.59
CA GLU A 739 21.84 1.07 -39.92
C GLU A 739 22.54 -0.23 -40.36
N GLN A 740 23.76 -0.47 -39.88
CA GLN A 740 24.57 -1.64 -40.25
C GLN A 740 25.09 -2.35 -38.99
N PRO A 741 24.24 -3.10 -38.28
CA PRO A 741 24.69 -3.87 -37.13
C PRO A 741 25.62 -5.01 -37.57
N PRO A 742 26.59 -5.44 -36.72
CA PRO A 742 27.57 -6.47 -37.08
C PRO A 742 26.98 -7.88 -37.25
N CYS A 743 25.83 -8.13 -36.63
CA CYS A 743 25.06 -9.36 -36.68
C CYS A 743 23.56 -9.01 -36.56
N ASP A 744 22.69 -10.01 -36.66
CA ASP A 744 21.27 -9.81 -36.37
C ASP A 744 21.11 -9.30 -34.92
N PRO A 745 20.38 -8.18 -34.68
CA PRO A 745 20.12 -7.71 -33.34
C PRO A 745 19.47 -8.74 -32.40
N GLU A 746 18.70 -9.70 -32.92
CA GLU A 746 18.13 -10.80 -32.12
C GLU A 746 19.19 -11.78 -31.63
N ASP A 747 20.30 -11.88 -32.36
CA ASP A 747 21.39 -12.81 -32.04
C ASP A 747 22.37 -12.24 -30.99
N ILE A 748 22.21 -10.97 -30.58
CA ILE A 748 23.12 -10.32 -29.64
C ILE A 748 22.91 -10.87 -28.22
N LYS A 749 24.00 -11.35 -27.62
CA LYS A 749 24.04 -11.92 -26.28
C LYS A 749 24.60 -10.98 -25.22
N ASP A 750 25.57 -10.13 -25.57
CA ASP A 750 26.14 -9.15 -24.63
C ASP A 750 26.76 -7.96 -25.37
N ILE A 751 26.73 -6.79 -24.73
CA ILE A 751 27.38 -5.56 -25.19
C ILE A 751 28.21 -5.01 -24.03
N LYS A 752 29.47 -4.65 -24.30
CA LYS A 752 30.40 -4.06 -23.33
C LYS A 752 31.22 -2.93 -23.93
N THR A 753 31.68 -2.04 -23.07
CA THR A 753 32.64 -0.98 -23.44
C THR A 753 33.65 -0.73 -22.33
N ASP A 754 34.88 -0.37 -22.70
CA ASP A 754 35.93 0.12 -21.79
C ASP A 754 35.98 1.66 -21.72
N GLY A 755 35.06 2.34 -22.41
CA GLY A 755 35.04 3.79 -22.56
C GLY A 755 35.50 4.30 -23.92
N THR A 756 36.18 3.45 -24.71
CA THR A 756 36.71 3.79 -26.05
C THR A 756 36.31 2.76 -27.10
N ILE A 757 36.36 1.48 -26.74
CA ILE A 757 36.07 0.34 -27.60
C ILE A 757 34.70 -0.21 -27.22
N TRP A 758 33.92 -0.57 -28.22
CA TRP A 758 32.66 -1.30 -28.09
C TRP A 758 32.87 -2.75 -28.53
N LEU A 759 32.38 -3.69 -27.72
CA LEU A 759 32.34 -5.11 -28.04
C LEU A 759 30.90 -5.61 -28.02
N ILE A 760 30.52 -6.30 -29.10
CA ILE A 760 29.26 -7.04 -29.20
C ILE A 760 29.60 -8.52 -29.32
N VAL A 761 28.89 -9.36 -28.56
CA VAL A 761 28.98 -10.82 -28.62
C VAL A 761 27.65 -11.39 -29.07
N ASP A 762 27.64 -12.23 -30.10
CA ASP A 762 26.44 -12.94 -30.54
C ASP A 762 26.26 -14.30 -29.83
N TYR A 763 25.13 -14.98 -30.04
CA TYR A 763 24.86 -16.31 -29.45
C TYR A 763 25.87 -17.38 -29.87
N ASP A 764 26.42 -17.26 -31.09
CA ASP A 764 27.51 -18.08 -31.62
C ASP A 764 28.88 -17.75 -31.00
N SER A 765 28.92 -16.83 -30.03
CA SER A 765 30.13 -16.37 -29.33
C SER A 765 31.15 -15.67 -30.24
N ARG A 766 30.72 -15.13 -31.38
CA ARG A 766 31.56 -14.28 -32.23
C ARG A 766 31.62 -12.88 -31.61
N VAL A 767 32.82 -12.30 -31.62
CA VAL A 767 33.08 -11.00 -31.03
C VAL A 767 33.26 -9.97 -32.14
N TYR A 768 32.51 -8.87 -32.05
CA TYR A 768 32.62 -7.74 -32.97
C TYR A 768 33.09 -6.51 -32.20
N ARG A 769 34.02 -5.77 -32.80
CA ARG A 769 34.69 -4.63 -32.20
C ARG A 769 34.44 -3.37 -33.01
N SER A 770 34.09 -2.28 -32.35
CA SER A 770 33.96 -0.96 -32.96
C SER A 770 34.60 0.14 -32.12
N LEU A 771 34.95 1.25 -32.77
CA LEU A 771 35.42 2.49 -32.13
C LEU A 771 34.41 3.65 -32.27
N ASP A 772 33.44 3.52 -33.19
CA ASP A 772 32.51 4.58 -33.60
C ASP A 772 31.03 4.13 -33.58
N CYS A 773 30.78 2.87 -33.24
CA CYS A 773 29.47 2.19 -33.26
C CYS A 773 28.87 1.98 -34.65
N GLU A 774 29.60 2.33 -35.72
CA GLU A 774 29.13 2.26 -37.10
C GLU A 774 29.92 1.22 -37.89
N ASN A 775 31.25 1.21 -37.73
CA ASN A 775 32.16 0.28 -38.38
C ASN A 775 32.54 -0.82 -37.40
N TRP A 776 32.25 -2.06 -37.77
CA TRP A 776 32.47 -3.24 -36.92
C TRP A 776 33.46 -4.21 -37.55
N ASP A 777 34.52 -4.52 -36.81
CA ASP A 777 35.50 -5.55 -37.15
C ASP A 777 35.20 -6.83 -36.37
N ARG A 778 35.11 -7.98 -37.04
CA ARG A 778 35.08 -9.26 -36.34
C ARG A 778 36.46 -9.56 -35.75
N VAL A 779 36.51 -10.01 -34.50
CA VAL A 779 37.73 -10.34 -33.77
C VAL A 779 37.76 -11.82 -33.41
N CYS A 780 38.90 -12.47 -33.65
CA CYS A 780 39.15 -13.86 -33.30
C CYS A 780 39.84 -13.94 -31.93
N LEU A 781 39.29 -14.74 -31.02
CA LEU A 781 39.85 -14.96 -29.68
C LEU A 781 40.99 -15.99 -29.69
N SER A 782 40.97 -16.92 -30.66
CA SER A 782 41.93 -17.99 -30.83
C SER A 782 42.52 -17.96 -32.24
N ASP A 783 43.71 -18.55 -32.41
CA ASP A 783 44.37 -18.67 -33.72
C ASP A 783 43.64 -19.65 -34.68
N ASN A 784 42.62 -20.36 -34.19
CA ASN A 784 41.83 -21.31 -34.99
C ASN A 784 40.41 -20.77 -35.23
N GLU A 785 40.21 -20.15 -36.40
CA GLU A 785 38.94 -19.54 -36.79
C GLU A 785 37.76 -20.54 -36.85
N GLU A 786 38.04 -21.84 -37.03
CA GLU A 786 36.99 -22.88 -37.10
C GLU A 786 36.44 -23.26 -35.72
N ASN A 787 37.07 -22.84 -34.61
CA ASN A 787 36.68 -23.22 -33.26
C ASN A 787 36.58 -21.99 -32.35
N THR A 788 35.49 -21.22 -32.52
CA THR A 788 35.19 -20.04 -31.68
C THR A 788 34.81 -20.51 -30.27
N PRO A 789 35.53 -20.09 -29.22
CA PRO A 789 35.24 -20.54 -27.86
C PRO A 789 33.90 -19.97 -27.38
N TYR A 790 33.07 -20.80 -26.74
CA TYR A 790 31.83 -20.32 -26.11
C TYR A 790 32.14 -19.31 -24.99
N ILE A 791 31.62 -18.09 -25.10
CA ILE A 791 31.86 -17.00 -24.14
C ILE A 791 30.73 -16.97 -23.11
N ARG A 792 31.07 -17.19 -21.84
CA ARG A 792 30.11 -17.11 -20.72
C ARG A 792 29.92 -15.68 -20.24
N LYS A 793 31.00 -14.90 -20.15
CA LYS A 793 30.99 -13.53 -19.63
C LYS A 793 32.14 -12.73 -20.21
N LEU A 794 31.87 -11.47 -20.56
CA LEU A 794 32.88 -10.49 -20.96
C LEU A 794 32.97 -9.39 -19.91
N VAL A 795 34.19 -9.11 -19.43
CA VAL A 795 34.45 -8.07 -18.42
C VAL A 795 35.66 -7.24 -18.79
N PHE A 796 35.72 -6.02 -18.27
CA PHE A 796 36.88 -5.14 -18.36
C PHE A 796 37.41 -4.86 -16.95
N VAL A 797 38.62 -5.31 -16.65
CA VAL A 797 39.21 -5.26 -15.31
C VAL A 797 40.63 -4.74 -15.40
N ALA A 798 40.94 -3.68 -14.65
CA ALA A 798 42.27 -3.07 -14.58
C ALA A 798 42.93 -2.87 -15.96
N ASP A 799 42.20 -2.21 -16.86
CA ASP A 799 42.60 -1.89 -18.24
C ASP A 799 42.82 -3.10 -19.17
N ILE A 800 42.23 -4.25 -18.83
CA ILE A 800 42.33 -5.49 -19.60
C ILE A 800 40.94 -6.06 -19.85
N TRP A 801 40.64 -6.37 -21.10
CA TRP A 801 39.49 -7.15 -21.52
C TRP A 801 39.68 -8.61 -21.18
N ILE A 802 38.67 -9.24 -20.58
CA ILE A 802 38.69 -10.65 -20.19
C ILE A 802 37.40 -11.32 -20.66
N ALA A 803 37.54 -12.38 -21.46
CA ALA A 803 36.44 -13.22 -21.95
C ALA A 803 36.54 -14.62 -21.32
N PHE A 804 35.60 -14.93 -20.43
CA PHE A 804 35.50 -16.23 -19.78
C PHE A 804 34.93 -17.27 -20.74
N SER A 805 35.67 -18.34 -20.95
CA SER A 805 35.26 -19.44 -21.81
C SER A 805 34.52 -20.53 -21.03
N GLY A 806 33.56 -21.23 -21.68
CA GLY A 806 32.80 -22.30 -21.03
C GLY A 806 33.52 -23.65 -20.93
N TYR A 807 34.31 -24.01 -21.95
CA TYR A 807 34.89 -25.36 -22.09
C TYR A 807 36.40 -25.38 -22.32
N SER A 808 37.08 -24.23 -22.31
CA SER A 808 38.53 -24.16 -22.55
C SER A 808 39.34 -23.99 -21.26
N GLU A 809 40.62 -24.35 -21.34
CA GLU A 809 41.56 -24.15 -20.23
C GLU A 809 41.79 -22.65 -20.02
N GLY A 810 41.13 -22.05 -19.03
CA GLY A 810 41.26 -20.64 -18.68
C GLY A 810 40.29 -19.69 -19.38
N PHE A 811 40.66 -18.42 -19.37
CA PHE A 811 39.97 -17.31 -20.05
C PHE A 811 40.90 -16.62 -21.06
N TYR A 812 40.31 -15.90 -22.00
CA TYR A 812 41.03 -15.08 -22.96
C TYR A 812 41.14 -13.65 -22.44
N TYR A 813 42.26 -12.99 -22.69
CA TYR A 813 42.45 -11.60 -22.30
C TYR A 813 43.15 -10.77 -23.38
N SER A 814 42.87 -9.46 -23.40
CA SER A 814 43.42 -8.52 -24.37
C SER A 814 43.49 -7.11 -23.80
N GLN A 815 44.50 -6.33 -24.23
CA GLN A 815 44.61 -4.91 -23.89
C GLN A 815 43.91 -4.00 -24.90
N ASP A 816 43.84 -4.41 -26.16
CA ASP A 816 43.33 -3.59 -27.28
C ASP A 816 42.01 -4.14 -27.88
N ALA A 817 41.51 -5.23 -27.28
CA ALA A 817 40.39 -6.03 -27.76
C ALA A 817 40.54 -6.55 -29.19
N LYS A 818 41.76 -6.56 -29.75
CA LYS A 818 42.07 -7.10 -31.08
C LYS A 818 42.96 -8.33 -30.97
N CYS A 819 44.04 -8.22 -30.20
CA CYS A 819 44.98 -9.31 -29.99
C CYS A 819 44.67 -9.99 -28.65
N TRP A 820 44.11 -11.19 -28.72
CA TRP A 820 43.73 -11.98 -27.55
C TRP A 820 44.78 -13.05 -27.25
N LYS A 821 44.98 -13.31 -25.95
CA LYS A 821 45.82 -14.39 -25.45
C LYS A 821 45.03 -15.25 -24.49
N GLN A 822 45.27 -16.55 -24.50
CA GLN A 822 44.67 -17.47 -23.54
C GLN A 822 45.51 -17.51 -22.26
N SER A 823 44.85 -17.49 -21.10
CA SER A 823 45.46 -17.70 -19.78
C SER A 823 45.57 -19.19 -19.45
N ASN A 824 46.38 -19.53 -18.45
CA ASN A 824 46.51 -20.89 -17.93
C ASN A 824 45.60 -21.09 -16.70
N TYR A 825 45.11 -22.31 -16.47
CA TYR A 825 44.51 -22.68 -15.18
C TYR A 825 45.59 -22.81 -14.08
N PRO A 826 45.20 -22.73 -12.78
CA PRO A 826 46.11 -23.03 -11.69
C PRO A 826 46.67 -24.46 -11.71
N GLU A 827 47.87 -24.61 -11.17
CA GLU A 827 48.51 -25.91 -11.00
C GLU A 827 47.73 -26.76 -9.97
N GLY A 828 47.43 -28.01 -10.32
CA GLY A 828 46.63 -28.90 -9.47
C GLY A 828 45.12 -28.70 -9.58
N PHE A 829 44.64 -28.01 -10.62
CA PHE A 829 43.22 -27.98 -10.96
C PHE A 829 42.68 -29.42 -11.15
N GLY A 830 41.67 -29.79 -10.37
CA GLY A 830 41.07 -31.13 -10.36
C GLY A 830 39.55 -31.06 -10.23
N TYR A 831 38.87 -32.20 -10.29
CA TYR A 831 37.39 -32.29 -10.31
C TYR A 831 36.68 -31.64 -9.11
N GLU A 832 37.39 -31.35 -8.03
CA GLU A 832 36.83 -30.74 -6.81
C GLU A 832 36.78 -29.20 -6.88
N LEU A 833 37.47 -28.57 -7.84
CA LEU A 833 37.58 -27.12 -8.01
C LEU A 833 36.77 -26.65 -9.22
N ASN A 834 35.92 -25.63 -9.02
CA ASN A 834 35.20 -24.94 -10.08
C ASN A 834 35.68 -23.50 -10.20
N ALA A 835 36.01 -23.10 -11.42
CA ALA A 835 36.38 -21.72 -11.73
C ALA A 835 35.15 -20.81 -11.71
N THR A 836 35.33 -19.58 -11.25
CA THR A 836 34.27 -18.57 -11.25
C THR A 836 34.64 -17.40 -12.17
N GLU A 837 33.68 -16.57 -12.56
CA GLU A 837 33.90 -15.38 -13.40
C GLU A 837 34.29 -14.14 -12.57
N ASP A 838 35.00 -14.36 -11.47
CA ASP A 838 35.37 -13.36 -10.48
C ASP A 838 36.90 -13.22 -10.39
N ILE A 839 37.40 -12.20 -11.07
CA ILE A 839 38.82 -11.86 -11.19
C ILE A 839 39.02 -10.37 -10.87
N CYS A 840 40.01 -10.05 -10.04
CA CYS A 840 40.35 -8.68 -9.72
C CYS A 840 41.87 -8.48 -9.63
N CYS A 841 42.33 -7.24 -9.76
CA CYS A 841 43.72 -6.88 -9.54
C CYS A 841 43.87 -6.12 -8.22
N PHE A 842 44.67 -6.64 -7.29
CA PHE A 842 44.87 -6.08 -5.95
C PHE A 842 46.36 -6.12 -5.58
N ASN A 843 46.92 -4.97 -5.16
CA ASN A 843 48.33 -4.78 -4.80
C ASN A 843 49.33 -5.36 -5.82
N GLY A 844 49.04 -5.20 -7.12
CA GLY A 844 49.88 -5.68 -8.20
C GLY A 844 49.81 -7.20 -8.45
N LEU A 845 48.85 -7.88 -7.83
CA LEU A 845 48.54 -9.29 -8.08
C LEU A 845 47.16 -9.42 -8.71
N TRP A 846 47.04 -10.28 -9.70
CA TRP A 846 45.76 -10.78 -10.19
C TRP A 846 45.28 -11.87 -9.26
N LEU A 847 44.04 -11.76 -8.80
CA LEU A 847 43.37 -12.73 -7.94
C LEU A 847 42.19 -13.33 -8.71
N TRP A 848 42.10 -14.65 -8.74
CA TRP A 848 41.01 -15.38 -9.38
C TRP A 848 40.36 -16.33 -8.37
N ARG A 849 39.04 -16.18 -8.19
CA ARG A 849 38.25 -16.96 -7.25
C ARG A 849 37.80 -18.29 -7.87
N PHE A 850 37.87 -19.34 -7.05
CA PHE A 850 37.40 -20.68 -7.32
C PHE A 850 36.51 -21.15 -6.16
N THR A 851 35.68 -22.15 -6.41
CA THR A 851 34.95 -22.87 -5.38
C THR A 851 35.45 -24.31 -5.30
N GLU A 852 35.66 -24.80 -4.09
CA GLU A 852 36.07 -26.17 -3.76
C GLU A 852 34.90 -26.88 -3.09
N ARG A 853 34.49 -28.05 -3.60
CA ARG A 853 33.47 -28.86 -2.93
C ARG A 853 34.00 -29.31 -1.57
N SER A 854 33.34 -28.86 -0.50
CA SER A 854 33.62 -29.27 0.88
C SER A 854 32.40 -29.95 1.47
N GLU A 855 32.59 -30.83 2.45
CA GLU A 855 31.49 -31.55 3.10
C GLU A 855 31.28 -31.11 4.54
N PHE A 856 30.03 -31.15 4.99
CA PHE A 856 29.64 -31.02 6.39
C PHE A 856 28.80 -32.23 6.81
N THR A 857 28.84 -32.57 8.10
CA THR A 857 28.07 -33.69 8.68
C THR A 857 26.83 -33.17 9.38
N TYR A 858 25.67 -33.81 9.22
CA TYR A 858 24.44 -33.42 9.91
C TYR A 858 23.66 -34.65 10.41
N VAL A 859 22.80 -34.42 11.41
CA VAL A 859 21.98 -35.47 11.99
C VAL A 859 20.61 -35.43 11.31
N LYS A 860 20.31 -36.45 10.52
CA LYS A 860 18.98 -36.64 9.93
C LYS A 860 18.13 -37.41 10.91
N LYS A 861 17.04 -36.79 11.34
CA LYS A 861 16.09 -37.45 12.25
C LYS A 861 15.35 -38.54 11.50
N GLY A 862 15.53 -39.78 11.95
CA GLY A 862 14.77 -40.93 11.47
C GLY A 862 13.59 -41.24 12.40
N LEU A 863 12.66 -42.04 11.90
CA LEU A 863 11.45 -42.44 12.64
C LEU A 863 11.77 -43.35 13.85
N ILE A 864 12.95 -43.98 13.88
CA ILE A 864 13.38 -44.93 14.92
C ILE A 864 14.80 -44.63 15.42
N PHE A 865 15.73 -44.25 14.53
CA PHE A 865 17.09 -43.86 14.91
C PHE A 865 17.55 -42.66 14.08
N ASP A 866 18.31 -41.77 14.70
CA ASP A 866 19.00 -40.67 14.02
C ASP A 866 20.22 -41.21 13.26
N SER A 867 20.41 -40.77 12.02
CA SER A 867 21.61 -41.10 11.21
C SER A 867 22.48 -39.86 11.01
N ASN A 868 23.81 -40.08 11.01
CA ASN A 868 24.76 -39.05 10.59
C ASN A 868 24.93 -39.15 9.07
N GLU A 869 24.50 -38.12 8.34
CA GLU A 869 24.70 -37.99 6.90
C GLU A 869 25.69 -36.86 6.59
N THR A 870 26.28 -36.88 5.40
CA THR A 870 27.13 -35.81 4.87
C THR A 870 26.44 -35.07 3.74
N CYS A 871 26.68 -33.78 3.62
CA CYS A 871 26.21 -32.95 2.52
C CYS A 871 27.31 -31.95 2.11
N GLY A 872 27.25 -31.46 0.88
CA GLY A 872 28.27 -30.58 0.31
C GLY A 872 27.93 -29.08 0.42
N TYR A 873 28.95 -28.24 0.39
CA TYR A 873 28.86 -26.79 0.18
C TYR A 873 30.09 -26.27 -0.58
N ALA A 874 29.98 -25.09 -1.18
CA ALA A 874 31.02 -24.49 -2.01
C ALA A 874 31.97 -23.61 -1.17
N ARG A 875 33.14 -24.15 -0.80
CA ARG A 875 34.16 -23.39 -0.06
C ARG A 875 34.98 -22.51 -1.00
N VAL A 876 35.30 -21.30 -0.58
CA VAL A 876 36.13 -20.37 -1.37
C VAL A 876 37.60 -20.79 -1.44
N LYS A 877 38.19 -20.66 -2.64
CA LYS A 877 39.63 -20.66 -2.90
C LYS A 877 39.99 -19.47 -3.75
N VAL A 878 41.18 -18.91 -3.55
CA VAL A 878 41.69 -17.82 -4.38
C VAL A 878 43.08 -18.17 -4.85
N PHE A 879 43.33 -18.00 -6.14
CA PHE A 879 44.65 -18.14 -6.73
C PHE A 879 45.15 -16.78 -7.18
N CYS A 880 46.47 -16.59 -7.14
CA CYS A 880 47.10 -15.34 -7.53
C CYS A 880 48.26 -15.53 -8.51
N THR A 881 48.47 -14.51 -9.34
CA THR A 881 49.63 -14.38 -10.23
C THR A 881 50.01 -12.90 -10.38
N SER A 882 51.25 -12.61 -10.76
CA SER A 882 51.67 -11.24 -11.10
C SER A 882 51.27 -10.85 -12.53
N GLU A 883 51.17 -11.82 -13.44
CA GLU A 883 50.84 -11.64 -14.86
C GLU A 883 49.92 -12.77 -15.32
N LEU A 884 48.99 -12.47 -16.23
CA LEU A 884 47.89 -13.37 -16.64
C LEU A 884 48.33 -14.60 -17.47
N ASP A 885 49.53 -14.56 -18.07
CA ASP A 885 50.16 -15.70 -18.77
C ASP A 885 51.03 -16.58 -17.86
N LYS A 886 51.32 -16.14 -16.64
CA LYS A 886 52.10 -16.92 -15.66
C LYS A 886 51.21 -17.94 -14.93
N GLN A 887 51.88 -18.92 -14.33
CA GLN A 887 51.23 -19.96 -13.56
C GLN A 887 50.59 -19.41 -12.28
N TRP A 888 49.31 -19.71 -12.07
CA TRP A 888 48.55 -19.30 -10.89
C TRP A 888 48.89 -20.16 -9.68
N LYS A 889 49.09 -19.53 -8.52
CA LYS A 889 49.44 -20.20 -7.26
C LYS A 889 48.40 -19.90 -6.19
N PRO A 890 48.16 -20.80 -5.21
CA PRO A 890 47.24 -20.53 -4.11
C PRO A 890 47.62 -19.22 -3.40
N TRP A 891 46.64 -18.34 -3.21
CA TRP A 891 46.86 -17.09 -2.52
C TRP A 891 46.90 -17.33 -1.01
N LYS A 892 48.01 -16.95 -0.38
CA LYS A 892 48.28 -17.20 1.05
C LYS A 892 47.21 -16.60 1.98
N ASP A 893 46.57 -15.52 1.54
CA ASP A 893 45.58 -14.76 2.31
C ASP A 893 44.14 -15.11 1.90
N THR A 894 43.92 -16.27 1.27
CA THR A 894 42.56 -16.79 0.97
C THR A 894 41.72 -16.81 2.26
N PRO A 895 40.48 -16.27 2.24
CA PRO A 895 39.63 -16.26 3.43
C PRO A 895 39.31 -17.67 3.93
N ASN A 896 39.41 -17.85 5.25
CA ASN A 896 39.12 -19.12 5.91
C ASN A 896 37.93 -18.94 6.88
N PHE A 897 36.72 -19.03 6.32
CA PHE A 897 35.48 -18.89 7.08
C PHE A 897 35.04 -20.22 7.72
N ALA A 898 34.07 -20.14 8.63
CA ALA A 898 33.46 -21.31 9.27
C ALA A 898 32.71 -22.20 8.26
N GLU A 899 32.48 -23.45 8.67
CA GLU A 899 31.73 -24.45 7.89
C GLU A 899 30.37 -23.91 7.42
N GLY A 900 30.04 -24.15 6.14
CA GLY A 900 28.76 -23.78 5.52
C GLY A 900 28.70 -22.36 4.95
N ILE A 901 29.77 -21.56 5.07
CA ILE A 901 29.84 -20.22 4.48
C ILE A 901 30.38 -20.32 3.05
N GLU A 902 29.65 -19.70 2.12
CA GLU A 902 30.00 -19.56 0.71
C GLU A 902 30.31 -18.09 0.42
N VAL A 903 31.32 -17.83 -0.42
CA VAL A 903 31.66 -16.47 -0.86
C VAL A 903 31.12 -16.27 -2.26
N THR A 904 30.13 -15.39 -2.41
CA THR A 904 29.46 -15.14 -3.69
C THR A 904 30.32 -14.28 -4.62
N SER A 905 31.06 -13.33 -4.06
CA SER A 905 31.86 -12.36 -4.82
C SER A 905 33.01 -11.78 -3.99
N ILE A 906 34.15 -11.49 -4.63
CA ILE A 906 35.27 -10.73 -4.07
C ILE A 906 35.48 -9.47 -4.91
N GLN A 907 35.20 -8.31 -4.32
CA GLN A 907 35.32 -7.01 -4.99
C GLN A 907 36.44 -6.17 -4.39
N ARG A 908 37.18 -5.45 -5.23
CA ARG A 908 38.17 -4.47 -4.76
C ARG A 908 37.48 -3.14 -4.49
N LEU A 909 37.84 -2.49 -3.37
CA LEU A 909 37.38 -1.12 -3.12
C LEU A 909 37.96 -0.17 -4.18
N PRO A 910 37.19 0.82 -4.69
CA PRO A 910 37.68 1.81 -5.65
C PRO A 910 38.94 2.57 -5.19
N SER A 911 39.09 2.79 -3.88
CA SER A 911 40.30 3.39 -3.29
C SER A 911 41.56 2.54 -3.47
N GLY A 912 41.39 1.25 -3.77
CA GLY A 912 42.43 0.30 -4.04
C GLY A 912 43.03 -0.40 -2.83
N ASN A 913 42.66 0.02 -1.61
CA ASN A 913 43.36 -0.33 -0.37
C ASN A 913 42.85 -1.60 0.33
N ALA A 914 41.72 -2.15 -0.10
CA ALA A 914 41.13 -3.36 0.49
C ALA A 914 40.30 -4.16 -0.51
N LEU A 915 40.02 -5.41 -0.13
CA LEU A 915 39.05 -6.29 -0.80
C LEU A 915 37.84 -6.48 0.11
N LEU A 916 36.66 -6.66 -0.47
CA LEU A 916 35.44 -7.10 0.19
C LEU A 916 35.06 -8.49 -0.32
N ALA A 917 34.76 -9.41 0.58
CA ALA A 917 34.16 -10.70 0.31
C ALA A 917 32.71 -10.70 0.79
N PHE A 918 31.79 -10.99 -0.13
CA PHE A 918 30.36 -11.09 0.15
C PHE A 918 30.04 -12.54 0.50
N CYS A 919 29.58 -12.77 1.73
CA CYS A 919 29.48 -14.09 2.32
C CYS A 919 28.01 -14.42 2.64
N THR A 920 27.56 -15.59 2.17
CA THR A 920 26.25 -16.14 2.47
C THR A 920 26.42 -17.53 3.07
N TYR A 921 25.41 -18.00 3.81
CA TYR A 921 25.39 -19.41 4.23
C TYR A 921 24.72 -20.25 3.17
N SER A 922 25.30 -21.42 2.88
CA SER A 922 24.69 -22.41 1.99
C SER A 922 23.29 -22.75 2.47
N TRP A 923 22.31 -22.70 1.56
CA TRP A 923 20.91 -23.00 1.87
C TRP A 923 20.76 -24.42 2.45
N LEU A 924 21.44 -25.41 1.87
CA LEU A 924 21.49 -26.79 2.37
C LEU A 924 22.05 -26.85 3.78
N TYR A 925 23.10 -26.07 4.07
CA TYR A 925 23.67 -26.00 5.40
C TYR A 925 22.69 -25.41 6.41
N LYS A 926 22.04 -24.27 6.11
CA LYS A 926 21.04 -23.63 6.99
C LYS A 926 19.93 -24.62 7.34
N ASN A 927 19.35 -25.28 6.34
CA ASN A 927 18.20 -26.17 6.49
C ASN A 927 18.55 -27.45 7.25
N LEU A 928 19.62 -28.14 6.85
CA LEU A 928 19.97 -29.44 7.42
C LEU A 928 20.56 -29.31 8.83
N LYS A 929 21.23 -28.19 9.15
CA LYS A 929 21.72 -27.90 10.51
C LYS A 929 20.71 -27.13 11.37
N LYS A 930 19.56 -26.74 10.82
CA LYS A 930 18.54 -25.93 11.51
C LYS A 930 19.11 -24.64 12.12
N LYS A 931 19.99 -23.97 11.37
CA LYS A 931 20.62 -22.70 11.79
C LYS A 931 19.79 -21.52 11.30
N ASN A 932 18.62 -21.34 11.90
CA ASN A 932 17.68 -20.29 11.50
C ASN A 932 18.19 -18.85 11.78
N ASN A 933 19.20 -18.70 12.64
CA ASN A 933 19.77 -17.39 13.01
C ASN A 933 21.06 -17.06 12.25
N ALA A 934 21.44 -17.84 11.23
CA ALA A 934 22.67 -17.59 10.47
C ALA A 934 22.40 -16.59 9.35
N THR A 935 22.95 -15.38 9.48
CA THR A 935 22.78 -14.28 8.53
C THR A 935 23.98 -14.13 7.60
N SER A 936 23.71 -13.65 6.38
CA SER A 936 24.75 -13.18 5.45
C SER A 936 25.54 -12.00 6.02
N PHE A 937 26.79 -11.85 5.59
CA PHE A 937 27.67 -10.76 6.03
C PHE A 937 28.71 -10.41 4.96
N VAL A 938 29.34 -9.25 5.11
CA VAL A 938 30.46 -8.81 4.28
C VAL A 938 31.74 -8.77 5.10
N SER A 939 32.84 -9.27 4.56
CA SER A 939 34.17 -9.25 5.18
C SER A 939 35.13 -8.43 4.34
N TYR A 940 36.06 -7.70 4.98
CA TYR A 940 37.10 -6.94 4.31
C TYR A 940 38.50 -7.47 4.61
N PHE A 941 39.40 -7.35 3.63
CA PHE A 941 40.82 -7.71 3.75
C PHE A 941 41.71 -6.49 3.60
N ILE A 942 42.66 -6.33 4.52
CA ILE A 942 43.75 -5.36 4.42
C ILE A 942 45.07 -6.11 4.58
N GLU A 943 46.03 -5.83 3.70
CA GLU A 943 47.36 -6.44 3.74
C GLU A 943 48.02 -6.22 5.11
N GLY A 944 48.56 -7.30 5.70
CA GLY A 944 49.18 -7.29 7.02
C GLY A 944 48.21 -7.30 8.21
N LYS A 945 46.90 -7.06 8.01
CA LYS A 945 45.87 -7.10 9.08
C LYS A 945 44.91 -8.28 8.99
N GLY A 946 44.83 -8.95 7.83
CA GLY A 946 43.96 -10.10 7.59
C GLY A 946 42.50 -9.74 7.32
N TRP A 947 41.64 -10.76 7.28
CA TRP A 947 40.20 -10.65 7.08
C TRP A 947 39.47 -10.23 8.36
N ARG A 948 38.48 -9.33 8.22
CA ARG A 948 37.63 -8.82 9.31
C ARG A 948 36.21 -8.61 8.80
N THR A 949 35.22 -8.58 9.68
CA THR A 949 33.82 -8.37 9.28
C THR A 949 33.52 -6.87 9.17
N CYS A 950 32.81 -6.46 8.12
CA CYS A 950 32.28 -5.09 7.97
C CYS A 950 31.14 -4.84 8.96
N THR A 951 30.89 -3.57 9.29
CA THR A 951 29.56 -3.17 9.78
C THR A 951 28.64 -3.12 8.56
N TRP A 952 27.52 -3.84 8.62
CA TRP A 952 26.57 -3.97 7.51
C TRP A 952 25.14 -3.92 8.06
N GLU A 953 24.45 -2.82 7.82
CA GLU A 953 23.11 -2.56 8.34
C GLU A 953 22.02 -3.22 7.48
N SER A 954 22.05 -4.54 7.38
CA SER A 954 21.04 -5.33 6.66
C SER A 954 21.05 -6.80 7.12
N GLU A 955 19.88 -7.41 7.22
CA GLU A 955 19.69 -8.78 7.69
C GLU A 955 19.41 -9.76 6.53
N ASP A 956 20.19 -10.85 6.47
CA ASP A 956 20.05 -12.00 5.57
C ASP A 956 19.96 -11.72 4.06
N ASP A 957 20.87 -10.88 3.56
CA ASP A 957 20.93 -10.52 2.15
C ASP A 957 21.39 -11.66 1.22
N ASN A 958 20.80 -11.72 0.04
CA ASN A 958 21.41 -12.35 -1.12
C ASN A 958 22.29 -11.30 -1.83
N TYR A 959 23.59 -11.53 -1.96
CA TYR A 959 24.51 -10.59 -2.63
C TYR A 959 24.66 -10.92 -4.12
N SER A 960 23.55 -10.89 -4.86
CA SER A 960 23.58 -11.13 -6.31
C SER A 960 24.30 -9.97 -7.01
N THR A 961 25.46 -10.27 -7.60
CA THR A 961 26.31 -9.33 -8.39
C THR A 961 26.51 -7.94 -7.77
N PRO A 962 27.18 -7.82 -6.61
CA PRO A 962 27.37 -6.54 -5.95
C PRO A 962 28.26 -5.60 -6.78
N ILE A 963 27.85 -4.34 -6.89
CA ILE A 963 28.58 -3.30 -7.62
C ILE A 963 29.06 -2.24 -6.63
N ILE A 964 30.38 -2.05 -6.54
CA ILE A 964 30.98 -1.02 -5.68
C ILE A 964 31.51 0.10 -6.56
N THR A 965 31.13 1.34 -6.25
CA THR A 965 31.57 2.51 -7.01
C THR A 965 31.77 3.73 -6.11
N ASN A 966 32.55 4.69 -6.57
CA ASN A 966 32.69 6.00 -5.94
C ASN A 966 32.01 7.05 -6.84
N ILE A 967 31.08 7.82 -6.27
CA ILE A 967 30.42 8.94 -6.97
C ILE A 967 30.73 10.21 -6.19
N GLY A 968 31.54 11.08 -6.78
CA GLY A 968 32.09 12.23 -6.07
C GLY A 968 32.89 11.82 -4.84
N HIS A 969 32.35 12.11 -3.65
CA HIS A 969 32.94 11.74 -2.36
C HIS A 969 32.25 10.55 -1.68
N ASN A 970 31.22 9.96 -2.30
CA ASN A 970 30.40 8.93 -1.68
C ASN A 970 30.77 7.54 -2.23
N LEU A 971 31.15 6.64 -1.32
CA LEU A 971 31.39 5.24 -1.63
C LEU A 971 30.07 4.46 -1.50
N LEU A 972 29.61 3.87 -2.60
CA LEU A 972 28.34 3.15 -2.67
C LEU A 972 28.55 1.66 -3.01
N CYS A 973 27.66 0.83 -2.49
CA CYS A 973 27.54 -0.58 -2.85
C CYS A 973 26.07 -0.90 -3.20
N LEU A 974 25.84 -1.42 -4.40
CA LEU A 974 24.52 -1.76 -4.94
C LEU A 974 24.40 -3.27 -5.08
N TYR A 975 23.33 -3.88 -4.58
CA TYR A 975 23.04 -5.32 -4.74
C TYR A 975 21.57 -5.62 -4.47
N SER A 976 20.99 -6.57 -5.20
CA SER A 976 19.64 -7.17 -5.01
C SER A 976 18.40 -6.27 -4.92
N ASP A 977 18.56 -4.95 -4.80
CA ASP A 977 17.57 -3.85 -4.61
C ASP A 977 17.98 -2.85 -3.50
N LYS A 978 19.10 -3.09 -2.82
CA LYS A 978 19.63 -2.25 -1.76
C LYS A 978 20.77 -1.37 -2.25
N MET A 979 20.78 -0.15 -1.72
CA MET A 979 21.89 0.80 -1.85
C MET A 979 22.51 1.05 -0.48
N MET A 980 23.77 0.65 -0.32
CA MET A 980 24.56 0.91 0.89
C MET A 980 25.53 2.05 0.64
N GLU A 981 25.77 2.85 1.67
CA GLU A 981 26.72 3.97 1.65
C GLU A 981 27.80 3.78 2.73
N SER A 982 29.02 4.22 2.43
CA SER A 982 30.14 4.25 3.38
C SER A 982 30.81 5.62 3.38
N ASP A 983 31.07 6.15 4.58
CA ASP A 983 31.44 7.56 4.76
C ASP A 983 32.90 7.90 4.47
N GLN A 984 33.81 6.90 4.36
CA GLN A 984 35.19 7.07 3.86
C GLN A 984 36.04 5.77 3.90
N ASN A 985 35.76 4.86 4.83
CA ASN A 985 36.67 3.75 5.13
C ASN A 985 36.39 2.47 4.33
N GLY A 986 35.18 2.30 3.79
CA GLY A 986 34.77 1.10 3.05
C GLY A 986 34.60 -0.16 3.93
N TYR A 987 34.53 0.01 5.25
CA TYR A 987 34.35 -1.07 6.24
C TYR A 987 33.10 -0.90 7.09
N GLU A 988 32.55 0.31 7.12
CA GLU A 988 31.31 0.66 7.80
C GLU A 988 30.29 1.06 6.74
N TRP A 989 29.23 0.28 6.63
CA TRP A 989 28.21 0.41 5.60
C TRP A 989 26.84 0.56 6.26
N ARG A 990 26.12 1.59 5.82
CA ARG A 990 24.77 1.92 6.28
C ARG A 990 23.78 1.82 5.11
N LEU A 991 22.56 1.43 5.41
CA LEU A 991 21.50 1.34 4.42
C LEU A 991 21.04 2.76 4.04
N LYS A 992 21.10 3.08 2.74
CA LYS A 992 20.68 4.38 2.22
C LYS A 992 19.28 4.34 1.60
N SER A 993 18.97 3.25 0.88
CA SER A 993 17.67 3.04 0.24
C SER A 993 17.42 1.56 -0.01
N GLU A 994 16.14 1.18 0.03
CA GLU A 994 15.60 -0.08 -0.47
C GLU A 994 14.79 0.17 -1.75
N GLY A 995 14.50 -0.89 -2.51
CA GLY A 995 13.74 -0.79 -3.77
C GLY A 995 14.51 -0.19 -4.96
N PHE A 996 15.82 -0.02 -4.83
CA PHE A 996 16.70 0.51 -5.87
C PHE A 996 17.48 -0.60 -6.57
N TYR A 997 16.88 -1.19 -7.59
CA TYR A 997 17.49 -2.27 -8.38
C TYR A 997 18.26 -1.74 -9.59
N VAL A 998 19.53 -2.13 -9.71
CA VAL A 998 20.44 -1.73 -10.79
C VAL A 998 21.22 -2.94 -11.30
N ASN A 999 21.23 -3.11 -12.62
CA ASN A 999 21.97 -4.18 -13.30
C ASN A 999 23.41 -3.79 -13.59
N ALA A 1000 23.62 -2.53 -13.97
CA ALA A 1000 24.91 -2.01 -14.36
C ALA A 1000 24.96 -0.48 -14.22
N LEU A 1001 26.18 0.04 -14.24
CA LEU A 1001 26.44 1.47 -14.18
C LEU A 1001 27.51 1.89 -15.18
N ALA A 1002 27.50 3.16 -15.54
CA ALA A 1002 28.56 3.82 -16.29
C ALA A 1002 28.93 5.13 -15.59
N SER A 1003 30.22 5.30 -15.33
CA SER A 1003 30.74 6.57 -14.80
C SER A 1003 31.11 7.48 -15.97
N LEU A 1004 30.44 8.63 -16.06
CA LEU A 1004 30.72 9.69 -17.03
C LEU A 1004 31.48 10.84 -16.36
N ASP A 1005 31.89 11.84 -17.13
CA ASP A 1005 32.74 12.94 -16.63
C ASP A 1005 32.08 13.78 -15.53
N HIS A 1006 30.76 13.95 -15.57
CA HIS A 1006 30.02 14.83 -14.66
C HIS A 1006 28.85 14.15 -13.95
N MET A 1007 28.62 12.86 -14.22
CA MET A 1007 27.52 12.09 -13.64
C MET A 1007 27.77 10.60 -13.75
N SER A 1008 27.06 9.83 -12.94
CA SER A 1008 26.96 8.38 -13.07
C SER A 1008 25.57 8.02 -13.57
N LEU A 1009 25.53 7.12 -14.55
CA LEU A 1009 24.32 6.47 -15.03
C LEU A 1009 24.20 5.09 -14.42
N PHE A 1010 23.01 4.76 -13.96
CA PHE A 1010 22.60 3.44 -13.50
C PHE A 1010 21.42 3.02 -14.34
N TRP A 1011 21.23 1.72 -14.56
CA TRP A 1011 20.04 1.25 -15.24
C TRP A 1011 19.60 -0.12 -14.76
N ASN A 1012 18.32 -0.34 -14.94
CA ASN A 1012 17.70 -1.65 -14.92
C ASN A 1012 17.01 -1.89 -16.27
N TYR A 1013 16.09 -2.85 -16.33
CA TYR A 1013 15.35 -3.19 -17.55
C TYR A 1013 14.27 -2.16 -17.94
N LYS A 1014 13.93 -1.19 -17.07
CA LYS A 1014 12.79 -0.27 -17.21
C LYS A 1014 13.15 1.22 -17.19
N SER A 1015 14.23 1.58 -16.51
CA SER A 1015 14.62 2.98 -16.31
C SER A 1015 16.13 3.16 -16.24
N PHE A 1016 16.59 4.36 -16.60
CA PHE A 1016 17.88 4.90 -16.18
C PHE A 1016 17.72 5.73 -14.92
N TYR A 1017 18.75 5.72 -14.07
CA TYR A 1017 18.92 6.69 -13.01
C TYR A 1017 20.18 7.49 -13.26
N VAL A 1018 20.09 8.79 -13.08
CA VAL A 1018 21.20 9.73 -13.25
C VAL A 1018 21.52 10.34 -11.91
N SER A 1019 22.79 10.24 -11.51
CA SER A 1019 23.27 10.85 -10.27
C SER A 1019 24.59 11.61 -10.50
N PRO A 1020 24.61 12.94 -10.32
CA PRO A 1020 25.85 13.71 -10.35
C PRO A 1020 26.74 13.48 -9.12
N THR A 1021 26.13 13.30 -7.95
CA THR A 1021 26.83 13.30 -6.64
C THR A 1021 26.72 12.00 -5.86
N GLY A 1022 25.86 11.07 -6.27
CA GLY A 1022 25.54 9.85 -5.51
C GLY A 1022 24.58 10.08 -4.33
N LYS A 1023 24.09 11.31 -4.13
CA LYS A 1023 23.08 11.64 -3.11
C LYS A 1023 21.67 11.63 -3.69
N GLU A 1024 21.50 12.22 -4.86
CA GLU A 1024 20.22 12.32 -5.56
C GLU A 1024 20.26 11.49 -6.83
N PHE A 1025 19.16 10.79 -7.11
CA PHE A 1025 19.00 9.94 -8.28
C PHE A 1025 17.76 10.41 -9.03
N HIS A 1026 17.95 10.81 -10.27
CA HIS A 1026 16.88 11.28 -11.15
C HIS A 1026 16.53 10.17 -12.14
N GLU A 1027 15.27 9.78 -12.19
CA GLU A 1027 14.80 8.70 -13.05
C GLU A 1027 14.47 9.20 -14.46
N LEU A 1028 14.98 8.50 -15.47
CA LEU A 1028 14.63 8.62 -16.89
C LEU A 1028 13.99 7.31 -17.34
N VAL A 1029 12.73 7.36 -17.77
CA VAL A 1029 11.98 6.16 -18.19
C VAL A 1029 12.22 5.87 -19.67
N PHE A 1030 12.39 4.59 -20.02
CA PHE A 1030 12.54 4.17 -21.42
C PHE A 1030 11.27 4.41 -22.27
N GLU A 1031 11.44 4.45 -23.59
CA GLU A 1031 10.31 4.28 -24.51
C GLU A 1031 9.70 2.87 -24.35
N ASP A 1032 8.42 2.72 -24.68
CA ASP A 1032 7.75 1.41 -24.60
C ASP A 1032 8.47 0.37 -25.44
N GLY A 1033 8.61 -0.84 -24.90
CA GLY A 1033 9.33 -1.95 -25.51
C GLY A 1033 10.31 -2.60 -24.54
N SER A 1034 11.04 -3.60 -25.04
CA SER A 1034 12.05 -4.33 -24.29
C SER A 1034 13.43 -3.76 -24.59
N TRP A 1035 14.17 -3.34 -23.56
CA TRP A 1035 15.52 -2.81 -23.66
C TRP A 1035 16.52 -3.76 -23.02
N ASN A 1036 17.41 -4.36 -23.82
CA ASN A 1036 18.34 -5.40 -23.40
C ASN A 1036 19.78 -5.08 -23.79
N HIS A 1037 20.74 -5.70 -23.09
CA HIS A 1037 22.17 -5.60 -23.35
C HIS A 1037 22.68 -4.15 -23.45
N ILE A 1038 22.31 -3.30 -22.50
CA ILE A 1038 22.70 -1.90 -22.48
C ILE A 1038 24.16 -1.75 -22.03
N ALA A 1039 24.93 -0.98 -22.80
CA ALA A 1039 26.26 -0.50 -22.41
C ALA A 1039 26.36 1.01 -22.67
N ALA A 1040 27.09 1.72 -21.81
CA ALA A 1040 27.20 3.18 -21.86
C ALA A 1040 28.64 3.64 -21.58
N ASN A 1041 29.05 4.70 -22.29
CA ASN A 1041 30.29 5.42 -22.04
C ASN A 1041 30.15 6.90 -22.43
N LYS A 1042 31.24 7.67 -22.44
CA LYS A 1042 31.24 9.10 -22.78
C LYS A 1042 30.75 9.42 -24.21
N GLN A 1043 30.83 8.47 -25.14
CA GLN A 1043 30.39 8.64 -26.52
C GLN A 1043 28.86 8.43 -26.69
N GLY A 1044 28.19 7.83 -25.71
CA GLY A 1044 26.77 7.52 -25.75
C GLY A 1044 26.43 6.14 -25.16
N LEU A 1045 25.29 5.60 -25.57
CA LEU A 1045 24.81 4.27 -25.20
C LEU A 1045 24.62 3.39 -26.44
N ILE A 1046 24.70 2.08 -26.26
CA ILE A 1046 24.20 1.08 -27.21
C ILE A 1046 23.26 0.14 -26.45
N SER A 1047 22.15 -0.22 -27.08
CA SER A 1047 21.19 -1.20 -26.55
C SER A 1047 20.52 -1.97 -27.68
N VAL A 1048 20.12 -3.21 -27.39
CA VAL A 1048 19.13 -3.93 -28.18
C VAL A 1048 17.75 -3.47 -27.74
N TYR A 1049 16.89 -3.13 -28.68
CA TYR A 1049 15.54 -2.63 -28.44
C TYR A 1049 14.52 -3.37 -29.30
N SER A 1050 13.48 -3.89 -28.66
CA SER A 1050 12.35 -4.54 -29.32
C SER A 1050 11.05 -3.81 -28.97
N PRO A 1051 10.42 -3.06 -29.90
CA PRO A 1051 9.14 -2.39 -29.63
C PRO A 1051 8.00 -3.39 -29.41
N ASN A 1052 8.12 -4.60 -29.96
CA ASN A 1052 7.16 -5.69 -29.86
C ASN A 1052 7.87 -7.05 -30.05
N SER A 1053 7.13 -8.15 -30.04
CA SER A 1053 7.66 -9.51 -30.18
C SER A 1053 8.15 -9.91 -31.58
N HIS A 1054 8.04 -9.02 -32.58
CA HIS A 1054 8.32 -9.33 -33.99
C HIS A 1054 9.48 -8.52 -34.59
N GLU A 1055 9.91 -7.46 -33.91
CA GLU A 1055 10.95 -6.56 -34.41
C GLU A 1055 12.00 -6.31 -33.33
N THR A 1056 13.27 -6.39 -33.70
CA THR A 1056 14.41 -6.13 -32.81
C THR A 1056 15.45 -5.29 -33.53
N PHE A 1057 15.94 -4.26 -32.87
CA PHE A 1057 16.85 -3.26 -33.44
C PHE A 1057 18.05 -3.01 -32.53
N LEU A 1058 19.22 -2.77 -33.12
CA LEU A 1058 20.36 -2.23 -32.40
C LEU A 1058 20.29 -0.70 -32.43
N ARG A 1059 20.19 -0.06 -31.27
CA ARG A 1059 20.05 1.40 -31.13
C ARG A 1059 21.25 2.03 -30.44
N ARG A 1060 21.61 3.23 -30.89
CA ARG A 1060 22.59 4.13 -30.29
C ARG A 1060 21.87 5.30 -29.61
N GLY A 1061 22.17 5.52 -28.34
CA GLY A 1061 21.66 6.64 -27.54
C GLY A 1061 22.69 7.75 -27.41
N CYS A 1062 22.27 9.00 -27.62
CA CYS A 1062 23.11 10.20 -27.46
C CYS A 1062 22.61 11.03 -26.28
N TYR A 1063 23.52 11.44 -25.40
CA TYR A 1063 23.18 12.35 -24.29
C TYR A 1063 22.96 13.77 -24.81
N ILE A 1064 21.81 14.33 -24.51
CA ILE A 1064 21.46 15.70 -24.87
C ILE A 1064 21.41 16.54 -23.60
N TYR A 1065 22.25 17.57 -23.54
CA TYR A 1065 22.26 18.55 -22.46
C TYR A 1065 21.79 19.89 -23.01
N LYS A 1066 20.65 20.38 -22.53
CA LYS A 1066 20.12 21.71 -22.90
C LYS A 1066 20.07 22.58 -21.64
N PRO A 1067 20.66 23.80 -21.64
CA PRO A 1067 20.48 24.72 -20.53
C PRO A 1067 18.98 24.98 -20.33
N LYS A 1068 18.52 24.93 -19.09
CA LYS A 1068 17.15 25.30 -18.76
C LYS A 1068 17.09 26.83 -18.78
N ILE A 1069 16.50 27.39 -19.85
CA ILE A 1069 16.39 28.84 -20.09
C ILE A 1069 15.43 29.46 -19.07
#